data_AF-A0A9W8RXU8-F1
#
_entry.id   AF-A0A9W8RXU8-F1
#
_cell.length_a   1.000
_cell.length_b   1.000
_cell.length_c   1.000
_cell.angle_alpha   90.00
_cell.angle_beta   90.00
_cell.angle_gamma   90.00
#
_symmetry.space_group_name_H-M   'P 1'
#
loop_
_entity.id
_entity.type
_entity.pdbx_description
1 polymer ?
#
loop_
_entity_poly.entity_id
_entity_poly.type
_entity_poly.pdbx_seq_one_letter_code
_entity_poly.pdbx_strand_id
1 'polypeptide(L)'
;MSTTTTAAAATATGARAPKQGGIFEGMNPTVFNPADPIILFIIQATIVIALTRLLYWPLGKIHEPRVIAEVITGILLGPSVCGRIPGFTDAIFPKEGMAPFRLAANIGLILYLFLVGMEINLMYLLRNWRTAIGVATLDMAIPFGFGVALAYGLYHQFGDDPELAPITFPVFALFIGVAIAITAFPVLCRILTALKLLNTNVGVIVLTSGIINDVVGWILLALCVTLVNSGAGVTAVYILLVAVGYSLVLAYAVKPCFMWVLRKTHSLENGPTEAVVALTILMVFASAFFTSVIGVHSIFGAFMVGLMCPHEGGFAIKLTEKIEDLISTLFVPLFFALSGINTNLGLLDSGITWGYVIAVTVTAFFTKLFGGTMGARLNGLVWRESVTIGALMSCKGLVELIVLNIGLQAKILSTRTFTIFVVMALLTTFATTPLVMWLYPPSYQRKLELWRQGKIDWNGNPIGSQETPDGDHEDKDVAKRVLVYLRTDGLSSLLSTVSLFTAGHKRQITEETSVHIDGEKSVAREGLVNNITDTDAPKPLLRIHGCRLVSLTERNSSVMKVSEIEEFAGHDPIIKAFGTSASNTTRDVVVSGHISVVPEGSFADTLTGEATKLRSDLILVPWSETGTISELPSFYSASRGDPLANGDFAQLMTNIFDHARQIAAVGLFIDSTLLDPTDNDKSNQRLSRRVSGLSSSEIQEPTAIRFHSAESRRKKCIRVLYTGTDDDVYAFRLALQFAQNERIDVEIISLPDKDASEDLHFDHIKAAISDSIIDRVTFSELPSEENTSVASSLIQSQPTDKHSTIFILGRSVSTVVAESSSSGSGSVSMSATLGSVPASLVKEIKRTGTLDVSLLIVQARHSVDTEGTNLGKRQSVASHADVATST
;
A
#
# COMPACT_ATOMS: atom_id res chain seq x y z
N MET A 1 34.32 -54.03 -43.68
CA MET A 1 34.22 -55.47 -43.33
C MET A 1 34.00 -55.59 -41.83
N SER A 2 32.78 -55.91 -41.39
CA SER A 2 32.49 -56.87 -40.30
C SER A 2 30.98 -56.88 -40.08
N THR A 3 30.37 -58.01 -40.43
CA THR A 3 28.95 -58.32 -40.41
C THR A 3 28.47 -58.80 -39.02
N THR A 4 27.14 -58.76 -38.86
CA THR A 4 26.26 -59.60 -38.00
C THR A 4 26.30 -59.34 -36.47
N THR A 5 25.20 -59.25 -35.73
CA THR A 5 23.96 -60.05 -35.76
C THR A 5 22.73 -59.31 -35.21
N THR A 6 21.59 -59.61 -35.82
CA THR A 6 20.20 -59.42 -35.42
C THR A 6 19.87 -59.77 -33.96
N ALA A 7 19.13 -58.89 -33.29
CA ALA A 7 18.26 -59.26 -32.15
C ALA A 7 16.80 -58.97 -32.52
N ALA A 8 15.98 -59.97 -32.25
CA ALA A 8 14.61 -60.21 -32.70
C ALA A 8 13.68 -58.99 -32.77
N ALA A 9 13.00 -58.90 -33.91
CA ALA A 9 11.77 -58.15 -34.07
C ALA A 9 10.73 -58.64 -33.05
N ALA A 10 10.39 -57.76 -32.09
CA ALA A 10 9.15 -57.90 -31.35
C ALA A 10 8.00 -57.53 -32.29
N THR A 11 7.16 -58.50 -32.58
CA THR A 11 5.95 -58.42 -33.38
C THR A 11 5.11 -57.23 -32.94
N ALA A 12 4.89 -56.28 -33.84
CA ALA A 12 3.99 -55.16 -33.62
C ALA A 12 2.57 -55.69 -33.44
N THR A 13 2.06 -55.70 -32.22
CA THR A 13 0.62 -55.76 -31.97
C THR A 13 0.01 -54.50 -32.59
N GLY A 14 -0.63 -54.67 -33.74
CA GLY A 14 -1.21 -53.62 -34.60
C GLY A 14 -2.44 -52.92 -34.05
N ALA A 15 -2.40 -52.49 -32.79
CA ALA A 15 -3.46 -51.66 -32.20
C ALA A 15 -2.88 -50.75 -31.11
N ARG A 16 -1.82 -49.99 -31.42
CA ARG A 16 -1.35 -48.92 -30.54
C ARG A 16 -1.65 -47.58 -31.19
N ALA A 17 -2.34 -46.72 -30.46
CA ALA A 17 -2.63 -45.34 -30.86
C ALA A 17 -1.33 -44.64 -31.31
N PRO A 18 -1.39 -43.68 -32.26
CA PRO A 18 -0.22 -42.94 -32.71
C PRO A 18 0.58 -42.41 -31.50
N LYS A 19 1.91 -42.56 -31.55
CA LYS A 19 2.81 -42.37 -30.41
C LYS A 19 2.67 -40.97 -29.79
N GLN A 20 1.96 -40.86 -28.66
CA GLN A 20 2.10 -39.77 -27.68
C GLN A 20 3.27 -40.10 -26.72
N GLY A 21 4.39 -40.57 -27.26
CA GLY A 21 5.50 -41.12 -26.48
C GLY A 21 6.28 -40.05 -25.72
N GLY A 22 6.45 -40.23 -24.42
CA GLY A 22 7.32 -39.34 -23.61
C GLY A 22 8.81 -39.54 -23.91
N ILE A 23 9.66 -38.84 -23.15
CA ILE A 23 11.14 -38.92 -23.24
C ILE A 23 11.68 -40.36 -23.24
N PHE A 24 11.02 -41.26 -22.50
CA PHE A 24 11.41 -42.67 -22.36
C PHE A 24 11.16 -43.51 -23.62
N GLU A 25 10.40 -42.99 -24.60
CA GLU A 25 10.19 -43.61 -25.91
C GLU A 25 11.09 -43.00 -27.00
N GLY A 26 12.04 -42.13 -26.61
CA GLY A 26 13.03 -41.52 -27.51
C GLY A 26 12.56 -40.23 -28.19
N MET A 27 11.41 -39.65 -27.78
CA MET A 27 10.96 -38.36 -28.29
C MET A 27 11.71 -37.21 -27.60
N ASN A 28 12.25 -36.27 -28.39
CA ASN A 28 12.85 -35.06 -27.86
C ASN A 28 11.75 -34.01 -27.61
N PRO A 29 11.56 -33.54 -26.35
CA PRO A 29 10.48 -32.62 -26.01
C PRO A 29 10.65 -31.20 -26.61
N THR A 30 11.83 -30.87 -27.13
CA THR A 30 12.07 -29.58 -27.81
C THR A 30 11.70 -29.62 -29.29
N VAL A 31 11.39 -30.78 -29.86
CA VAL A 31 10.95 -30.88 -31.25
C VAL A 31 9.49 -30.46 -31.33
N PHE A 32 9.20 -29.45 -32.14
CA PHE A 32 7.84 -28.96 -32.33
C PHE A 32 6.96 -30.05 -32.96
N ASN A 33 5.85 -30.38 -32.28
CA ASN A 33 4.81 -31.24 -32.80
C ASN A 33 3.54 -30.41 -33.09
N PRO A 34 3.13 -30.24 -34.36
CA PRO A 34 1.92 -29.48 -34.71
C PRO A 34 0.64 -30.00 -34.06
N ALA A 35 0.57 -31.31 -33.77
CA ALA A 35 -0.60 -31.93 -33.14
C ALA A 35 -0.64 -31.71 -31.62
N ASP A 36 0.51 -31.45 -31.00
CA ASP A 36 0.63 -31.22 -29.56
C ASP A 36 1.69 -30.14 -29.25
N PRO A 37 1.36 -28.85 -29.47
CA PRO A 37 2.30 -27.75 -29.28
C PRO A 37 2.57 -27.43 -27.80
N ILE A 38 1.87 -28.09 -26.87
CA ILE A 38 1.85 -27.69 -25.45
C ILE A 38 3.19 -27.92 -24.76
N ILE A 39 3.92 -28.98 -25.11
CA ILE A 39 5.19 -29.34 -24.48
C ILE A 39 6.23 -28.23 -24.71
N LEU A 40 6.38 -27.79 -25.96
CA LEU A 40 7.29 -26.72 -26.30
C LEU A 40 6.87 -25.38 -25.68
N PHE A 41 5.57 -25.08 -25.67
CA PHE A 41 5.06 -23.86 -25.03
C PHE A 41 5.35 -23.83 -23.52
N ILE A 42 5.18 -24.95 -22.80
CA ILE A 42 5.51 -25.04 -21.38
C ILE A 42 7.00 -24.81 -21.15
N ILE A 43 7.88 -25.37 -22.00
CA ILE A 43 9.32 -25.13 -21.93
C ILE A 43 9.63 -23.63 -22.12
N GLN A 44 9.08 -23.01 -23.17
CA GLN A 44 9.26 -21.58 -23.45
C GLN A 44 8.79 -20.72 -22.27
N ALA A 45 7.58 -20.96 -21.76
CA ALA A 45 7.02 -20.22 -20.64
C ALA A 45 7.84 -20.38 -19.36
N THR A 46 8.30 -21.60 -19.07
CA THR A 46 9.14 -21.89 -17.89
C THR A 46 10.46 -21.13 -17.97
N ILE A 47 11.13 -21.15 -19.13
CA ILE A 47 12.39 -20.42 -19.34
C ILE A 47 12.18 -18.90 -19.17
N VAL A 48 11.12 -18.35 -19.78
CA VAL A 48 10.80 -16.92 -19.70
C VAL A 48 10.55 -16.50 -18.25
N ILE A 49 9.70 -17.23 -17.51
CA ILE A 49 9.34 -16.89 -16.13
C ILE A 49 10.57 -17.02 -15.20
N ALA A 50 11.31 -18.12 -15.32
CA ALA A 50 12.48 -18.38 -14.48
C ALA A 50 13.56 -17.30 -14.69
N LEU A 51 13.88 -16.99 -15.96
CA LEU A 51 14.91 -16.00 -16.29
C LEU A 51 14.48 -14.58 -15.88
N THR A 52 13.21 -14.23 -16.08
CA THR A 52 12.65 -12.94 -15.60
C THR A 52 12.82 -12.79 -14.09
N ARG A 53 12.45 -13.81 -13.31
CA ARG A 53 12.55 -13.78 -11.84
C ARG A 53 14.00 -13.69 -11.38
N LEU A 54 14.90 -14.41 -12.04
CA LEU A 54 16.33 -14.38 -11.73
C LEU A 54 16.95 -13.00 -12.00
N LEU A 55 16.61 -12.38 -13.13
CA LEU A 55 17.09 -11.03 -13.47
C LEU A 55 16.48 -9.94 -12.60
N TYR A 56 15.22 -10.11 -12.19
CA TYR A 56 14.56 -9.14 -11.32
C TYR A 56 15.16 -9.12 -9.90
N TRP A 57 15.69 -10.24 -9.39
CA TRP A 57 16.28 -10.28 -8.03
C TRP A 57 17.36 -9.21 -7.76
N PRO A 58 18.37 -9.00 -8.64
CA PRO A 58 19.31 -7.89 -8.48
C PRO A 58 18.73 -6.53 -8.89
N LEU A 59 17.91 -6.46 -9.94
CA LEU A 59 17.32 -5.19 -10.44
C LEU A 59 16.38 -4.56 -9.42
N GLY A 60 15.60 -5.36 -8.70
CA GLY A 60 14.70 -4.90 -7.64
C GLY A 60 15.45 -4.21 -6.49
N LYS A 61 16.71 -4.58 -6.22
CA LYS A 61 17.55 -3.89 -5.21
C LYS A 61 17.93 -2.46 -5.62
N ILE A 62 17.88 -2.15 -6.92
CA ILE A 62 18.17 -0.81 -7.46
C ILE A 62 16.87 0.01 -7.59
N HIS A 63 15.72 -0.52 -7.13
CA HIS A 63 14.39 0.08 -7.29
C HIS A 63 13.93 0.18 -8.75
N GLU A 64 14.42 -0.71 -9.62
CA GLU A 64 13.97 -0.78 -11.00
C GLU A 64 12.65 -1.55 -11.13
N PRO A 65 11.68 -1.05 -11.93
CA PRO A 65 10.43 -1.77 -12.20
C PRO A 65 10.68 -3.13 -12.85
N ARG A 66 9.92 -4.15 -12.40
CA ARG A 66 10.00 -5.53 -12.90
C ARG A 66 9.93 -5.68 -14.43
N VAL A 67 9.20 -4.78 -15.08
CA VAL A 67 9.06 -4.65 -16.54
C VAL A 67 10.40 -4.65 -17.27
N ILE A 68 11.41 -3.98 -16.72
CA ILE A 68 12.73 -3.87 -17.33
C ILE A 68 13.38 -5.27 -17.39
N ALA A 69 13.26 -6.05 -16.32
CA ALA A 69 13.75 -7.43 -16.30
C ALA A 69 13.04 -8.31 -17.33
N GLU A 70 11.74 -8.12 -17.54
CA GLU A 70 10.94 -8.89 -18.51
C GLU A 70 11.37 -8.60 -19.97
N VAL A 71 11.65 -7.34 -20.29
CA VAL A 71 12.12 -6.95 -21.62
C VAL A 71 13.55 -7.42 -21.86
N ILE A 72 14.44 -7.22 -20.87
CA ILE A 72 15.82 -7.72 -20.94
C ILE A 72 15.83 -9.24 -21.12
N THR A 73 14.94 -9.97 -20.41
CA THR A 73 14.77 -11.42 -20.59
C THR A 73 14.47 -11.77 -22.04
N GLY A 74 13.53 -11.07 -22.68
CA GLY A 74 13.24 -11.26 -24.09
C GLY A 74 14.44 -10.98 -25.00
N ILE A 75 15.17 -9.89 -24.76
CA ILE A 75 16.37 -9.53 -25.54
C ILE A 75 17.46 -10.59 -25.41
N LEU A 76 17.67 -11.13 -24.20
CA LEU A 76 18.62 -12.22 -23.95
C LEU A 76 18.20 -13.50 -24.68
N LEU A 77 16.92 -13.88 -24.60
CA LEU A 77 16.40 -15.08 -25.27
C LEU A 77 16.31 -14.92 -26.80
N GLY A 78 16.29 -13.68 -27.28
CA GLY A 78 16.20 -13.32 -28.69
C GLY A 78 17.51 -13.49 -29.48
N PRO A 79 17.52 -13.02 -30.75
CA PRO A 79 18.67 -13.11 -31.65
C PRO A 79 19.88 -12.30 -31.17
N SER A 80 19.68 -11.38 -30.23
CA SER A 80 20.73 -10.52 -29.70
C SER A 80 21.75 -11.25 -28.83
N VAL A 81 21.37 -12.32 -28.11
CA VAL A 81 22.30 -13.07 -27.24
C VAL A 81 22.19 -14.57 -27.44
N CYS A 82 21.16 -15.22 -26.89
CA CYS A 82 21.03 -16.68 -26.95
C CYS A 82 20.79 -17.19 -28.37
N GLY A 83 20.17 -16.38 -29.25
CA GLY A 83 20.01 -16.75 -30.65
C GLY A 83 21.30 -16.78 -31.47
N ARG A 84 22.44 -16.33 -30.90
CA ARG A 84 23.78 -16.52 -31.50
C ARG A 84 24.38 -17.90 -31.19
N ILE A 85 23.82 -18.62 -30.22
CA ILE A 85 24.26 -19.98 -29.87
C ILE A 85 23.72 -20.94 -30.95
N PRO A 86 24.59 -21.73 -31.61
CA PRO A 86 24.16 -22.62 -32.69
C PRO A 86 23.13 -23.63 -32.17
N GLY A 87 21.97 -23.70 -32.82
CA GLY A 87 20.88 -24.63 -32.49
C GLY A 87 19.94 -24.19 -31.36
N PHE A 88 20.20 -23.09 -30.64
CA PHE A 88 19.33 -22.63 -29.55
C PHE A 88 17.97 -22.13 -30.07
N THR A 89 17.99 -21.22 -31.05
CA THR A 89 16.76 -20.65 -31.62
C THR A 89 15.90 -21.73 -32.26
N ASP A 90 16.51 -22.66 -33.00
CA ASP A 90 15.80 -23.73 -33.69
C ASP A 90 15.21 -24.75 -32.71
N ALA A 91 15.84 -24.97 -31.56
CA ALA A 91 15.36 -25.90 -30.54
C ALA A 91 14.26 -25.30 -29.64
N ILE A 92 14.37 -24.02 -29.25
CA ILE A 92 13.48 -23.43 -28.23
C ILE A 92 12.45 -22.49 -28.84
N PHE A 93 12.81 -21.72 -29.88
CA PHE A 93 11.92 -20.77 -30.56
C PHE A 93 11.84 -21.03 -32.08
N PRO A 94 11.48 -22.26 -32.52
CA PRO A 94 11.29 -22.54 -33.93
C PRO A 94 10.16 -21.69 -34.50
N LYS A 95 10.25 -21.31 -35.78
CA LYS A 95 9.28 -20.43 -36.45
C LYS A 95 7.83 -20.94 -36.31
N GLU A 96 7.63 -22.26 -36.37
CA GLU A 96 6.31 -22.89 -36.22
C GLU A 96 5.79 -22.85 -34.78
N GLY A 97 6.69 -22.96 -33.80
CA GLY A 97 6.38 -22.87 -32.36
C GLY A 97 6.05 -21.45 -31.87
N MET A 98 6.34 -20.42 -32.68
CA MET A 98 6.04 -19.02 -32.33
C MET A 98 4.55 -18.68 -32.41
N ALA A 99 3.75 -19.40 -33.19
CA ALA A 99 2.32 -19.10 -33.32
C ALA A 99 1.54 -19.32 -32.01
N PRO A 100 1.65 -20.49 -31.32
CA PRO A 100 1.06 -20.68 -29.98
C PRO A 100 1.57 -19.67 -28.95
N PHE A 101 2.87 -19.37 -28.97
CA PHE A 101 3.48 -18.40 -28.07
C PHE A 101 2.90 -16.99 -28.25
N ARG A 102 2.77 -16.54 -29.50
CA ARG A 102 2.14 -15.25 -29.86
C ARG A 102 0.68 -15.20 -29.44
N LEU A 103 -0.07 -16.30 -29.60
CA LEU A 103 -1.47 -16.36 -29.17
C LEU A 103 -1.58 -16.16 -27.65
N ALA A 104 -0.79 -16.89 -26.87
CA ALA A 104 -0.77 -16.76 -25.41
C ALA A 104 -0.34 -15.35 -24.96
N ALA A 105 0.71 -14.79 -25.57
CA ALA A 105 1.18 -13.43 -25.31
C ALA A 105 0.10 -12.37 -25.62
N ASN A 106 -0.63 -12.51 -26.74
CA ASN A 106 -1.70 -11.57 -27.11
C ASN A 106 -2.95 -11.70 -26.23
N ILE A 107 -3.32 -12.92 -25.80
CA ILE A 107 -4.37 -13.10 -24.78
C ILE A 107 -3.94 -12.42 -23.47
N GLY A 108 -2.68 -12.60 -23.09
CA GLY A 108 -2.08 -11.93 -21.95
C GLY A 108 -2.16 -10.42 -22.05
N LEU A 109 -1.85 -9.88 -23.23
CA LEU A 109 -1.94 -8.47 -23.53
C LEU A 109 -3.38 -7.94 -23.41
N ILE A 110 -4.37 -8.65 -23.97
CA ILE A 110 -5.80 -8.30 -23.85
C ILE A 110 -6.21 -8.20 -22.38
N LEU A 111 -5.89 -9.21 -21.57
CA LEU A 111 -6.20 -9.22 -20.14
C LEU A 111 -5.44 -8.13 -19.37
N TYR A 112 -4.19 -7.86 -19.76
CA TYR A 112 -3.40 -6.79 -19.17
C TYR A 112 -3.99 -5.40 -19.50
N LEU A 113 -4.43 -5.14 -20.74
CA LEU A 113 -5.09 -3.88 -21.09
C LEU A 113 -6.44 -3.71 -20.41
N PHE A 114 -7.15 -4.80 -20.14
CA PHE A 114 -8.32 -4.76 -19.29
C PHE A 114 -7.97 -4.29 -17.87
N LEU A 115 -6.90 -4.81 -17.25
CA LEU A 115 -6.42 -4.34 -15.95
C LEU A 115 -6.03 -2.86 -15.98
N VAL A 116 -5.30 -2.43 -17.01
CA VAL A 116 -4.93 -1.02 -17.18
C VAL A 116 -6.18 -0.13 -17.31
N GLY A 117 -7.19 -0.57 -18.06
CA GLY A 117 -8.46 0.14 -18.16
C GLY A 117 -9.20 0.24 -16.82
N MET A 118 -9.16 -0.82 -15.99
CA MET A 118 -9.73 -0.79 -14.64
C MET A 118 -8.93 0.10 -13.68
N GLU A 119 -7.63 0.29 -13.90
CA GLU A 119 -6.78 1.15 -13.07
C GLU A 119 -7.13 2.63 -13.22
N ILE A 120 -7.76 3.01 -14.33
CA ILE A 120 -8.11 4.39 -14.65
C ILE A 120 -9.44 4.78 -14.00
N ASN A 121 -9.37 5.62 -12.98
CA ASN A 121 -10.54 6.23 -12.36
C ASN A 121 -10.91 7.57 -13.03
N LEU A 122 -11.95 7.55 -13.87
CA LEU A 122 -12.45 8.75 -14.56
C LEU A 122 -12.98 9.82 -13.58
N MET A 123 -13.53 9.43 -12.43
CA MET A 123 -14.10 10.37 -11.46
C MET A 123 -13.00 11.15 -10.75
N TYR A 124 -11.92 10.46 -10.35
CA TYR A 124 -10.71 11.08 -9.80
C TYR A 124 -10.10 12.08 -10.79
N LEU A 125 -9.99 11.68 -12.07
CA LEU A 125 -9.53 12.55 -13.15
C LEU A 125 -10.36 13.85 -13.23
N LEU A 126 -11.69 13.74 -13.20
CA LEU A 126 -12.61 14.89 -13.31
C LEU A 126 -12.55 15.84 -12.11
N ARG A 127 -12.03 15.42 -10.95
CA ARG A 127 -11.91 16.29 -9.77
C ARG A 127 -10.63 17.13 -9.81
N ASN A 128 -9.54 16.59 -10.36
CA ASN A 128 -8.21 17.20 -10.34
C ASN A 128 -7.73 17.69 -11.73
N TRP A 129 -8.63 17.76 -12.72
CA TRP A 129 -8.28 18.01 -14.12
C TRP A 129 -7.65 19.37 -14.43
N ARG A 130 -7.99 20.44 -13.69
CA ARG A 130 -7.65 21.82 -14.09
C ARG A 130 -6.14 22.05 -14.23
N THR A 131 -5.35 21.59 -13.27
CA THR A 131 -3.89 21.71 -13.30
C THR A 131 -3.25 20.61 -14.14
N ALA A 132 -3.83 19.41 -14.12
CA ALA A 132 -3.30 18.24 -14.83
C ALA A 132 -3.41 18.33 -16.37
N ILE A 133 -4.45 18.98 -16.91
CA ILE A 133 -4.62 19.14 -18.37
C ILE A 133 -3.49 20.00 -18.97
N GLY A 134 -3.10 21.09 -18.30
CA GLY A 134 -2.03 21.95 -18.80
C GLY A 134 -0.68 21.21 -18.91
N VAL A 135 -0.40 20.34 -17.94
CA VAL A 135 0.78 19.47 -17.98
C VAL A 135 0.66 18.40 -19.06
N ALA A 136 -0.47 17.67 -19.10
CA ALA A 136 -0.70 16.58 -20.06
C ALA A 136 -0.62 17.07 -21.52
N THR A 137 -1.26 18.20 -21.83
CA THR A 137 -1.29 18.74 -23.20
C THR A 137 0.10 19.13 -23.69
N LEU A 138 0.90 19.83 -22.88
CA LEU A 138 2.27 20.22 -23.26
C LEU A 138 3.22 19.02 -23.28
N ASP A 139 3.08 18.09 -22.34
CA ASP A 139 3.85 16.85 -22.27
C ASP A 139 3.55 15.90 -23.44
N MET A 140 2.36 15.97 -24.04
CA MET A 140 2.03 15.22 -25.26
C MET A 140 2.45 15.99 -26.52
N ALA A 141 2.09 17.27 -26.63
CA ALA A 141 2.26 18.04 -27.87
C ALA A 141 3.73 18.30 -28.24
N ILE A 142 4.59 18.59 -27.26
CA ILE A 142 5.99 18.93 -27.53
C ILE A 142 6.77 17.70 -28.01
N PRO A 143 6.78 16.56 -27.28
CA PRO A 143 7.44 15.35 -27.77
C PRO A 143 6.85 14.84 -29.08
N PHE A 144 5.53 14.99 -29.29
CA PHE A 144 4.89 14.64 -30.55
C PHE A 144 5.46 15.43 -31.72
N GLY A 145 5.55 16.77 -31.59
CA GLY A 145 6.11 17.63 -32.63
C GLY A 145 7.57 17.31 -32.96
N PHE A 146 8.40 17.09 -31.93
CA PHE A 146 9.79 16.64 -32.14
C PHE A 146 9.87 15.22 -32.70
N GLY A 147 8.93 14.35 -32.36
CA GLY A 147 8.85 13.01 -32.94
C GLY A 147 8.52 13.04 -34.43
N VAL A 148 7.61 13.91 -34.86
CA VAL A 148 7.35 14.17 -36.29
C VAL A 148 8.61 14.69 -37.00
N ALA A 149 9.37 15.56 -36.35
CA ALA A 149 10.64 16.05 -36.91
C ALA A 149 11.68 14.92 -37.05
N LEU A 150 11.81 14.04 -36.04
CA LEU A 150 12.66 12.85 -36.12
C LEU A 150 12.19 11.84 -37.16
N ALA A 151 10.88 11.71 -37.35
CA ALA A 151 10.29 10.82 -38.34
C ALA A 151 10.75 11.17 -39.75
N TYR A 152 10.96 12.45 -40.07
CA TYR A 152 11.53 12.87 -41.35
C TYR A 152 12.90 12.22 -41.61
N GLY A 153 13.80 12.27 -40.62
CA GLY A 153 15.11 11.65 -40.73
C GLY A 153 15.07 10.13 -40.75
N LEU A 154 14.20 9.50 -39.96
CA LEU A 154 14.05 8.04 -39.92
C LEU A 154 13.45 7.50 -41.23
N TYR A 155 12.45 8.19 -41.80
CA TYR A 155 11.78 7.78 -43.03
C TYR A 155 12.72 7.84 -44.24
N HIS A 156 13.55 8.88 -44.36
CA HIS A 156 14.49 8.98 -45.49
C HIS A 156 15.67 8.01 -45.39
N GLN A 157 16.06 7.62 -44.17
CA GLN A 157 17.20 6.72 -43.97
C GLN A 157 16.81 5.24 -43.97
N PHE A 158 15.63 4.91 -43.43
CA PHE A 158 15.19 3.53 -43.20
C PHE A 158 13.84 3.20 -43.88
N GLY A 159 13.26 4.12 -44.65
CA GLY A 159 11.98 3.90 -45.35
C GLY A 159 12.03 2.88 -46.48
N ASP A 160 13.24 2.59 -47.00
CA ASP A 160 13.48 1.58 -48.04
C ASP A 160 13.73 0.17 -47.46
N ASP A 161 13.62 -0.03 -46.15
CA ASP A 161 13.77 -1.36 -45.54
C ASP A 161 12.69 -2.31 -46.09
N PRO A 162 13.04 -3.52 -46.59
CA PRO A 162 12.12 -4.42 -47.28
C PRO A 162 11.01 -5.01 -46.40
N GLU A 163 11.08 -4.79 -45.08
CA GLU A 163 10.09 -5.23 -44.09
C GLU A 163 8.88 -4.29 -43.98
N LEU A 164 9.01 -3.03 -44.44
CA LEU A 164 7.95 -2.03 -44.33
C LEU A 164 6.80 -2.28 -45.32
N ALA A 165 5.59 -1.99 -44.89
CA ALA A 165 4.47 -1.78 -45.80
C ALA A 165 4.67 -0.45 -46.57
N PRO A 166 4.12 -0.30 -47.79
CA PRO A 166 4.15 0.97 -48.52
C PRO A 166 3.28 2.02 -47.80
N ILE A 167 3.87 2.70 -46.83
CA ILE A 167 3.21 3.69 -45.97
C ILE A 167 3.58 5.10 -46.41
N THR A 168 2.60 5.99 -46.37
CA THR A 168 2.81 7.41 -46.63
C THR A 168 3.51 8.06 -45.43
N PHE A 169 4.37 9.03 -45.71
CA PHE A 169 5.11 9.77 -44.67
C PHE A 169 4.21 10.31 -43.52
N PRO A 170 3.01 10.88 -43.76
CA PRO A 170 2.17 11.39 -42.67
C PRO A 170 1.73 10.31 -41.67
N VAL A 171 1.47 9.08 -42.14
CA VAL A 171 1.06 7.97 -41.27
C VAL A 171 2.26 7.47 -40.45
N PHE A 172 3.44 7.39 -41.06
CA PHE A 172 4.68 7.08 -40.35
C PHE A 172 5.02 8.17 -39.31
N ALA A 173 4.93 9.44 -39.69
CA ALA A 173 5.20 10.57 -38.80
C ALA A 173 4.23 10.66 -37.63
N LEU A 174 2.93 10.42 -37.88
CA LEU A 174 1.93 10.30 -36.82
C LEU A 174 2.30 9.18 -35.85
N PHE A 175 2.64 8.00 -36.35
CA PHE A 175 2.99 6.85 -35.51
C PHE A 175 4.25 7.12 -34.66
N ILE A 176 5.32 7.66 -35.27
CA ILE A 176 6.56 8.00 -34.55
C ILE A 176 6.32 9.12 -33.52
N GLY A 177 5.52 10.14 -33.87
CA GLY A 177 5.12 11.19 -32.94
C GLY A 177 4.38 10.63 -31.73
N VAL A 178 3.43 9.72 -31.95
CA VAL A 178 2.70 9.03 -30.88
C VAL A 178 3.64 8.15 -30.03
N ALA A 179 4.51 7.37 -30.66
CA ALA A 179 5.45 6.49 -29.95
C ALA A 179 6.39 7.28 -29.01
N ILE A 180 6.86 8.47 -29.42
CA ILE A 180 7.71 9.32 -28.58
C ILE A 180 6.92 10.00 -27.47
N ALA A 181 5.66 10.36 -27.74
CA ALA A 181 4.83 11.16 -26.84
C ALA A 181 4.03 10.36 -25.81
N ILE A 182 3.90 9.03 -25.95
CA ILE A 182 3.21 8.22 -24.94
C ILE A 182 4.06 8.10 -23.67
N THR A 183 3.41 8.29 -22.53
CA THR A 183 3.93 8.02 -21.17
C THR A 183 3.26 6.75 -20.66
N ALA A 184 3.89 6.02 -19.74
CA ALA A 184 3.30 4.79 -19.17
C ALA A 184 2.78 5.03 -17.74
N PHE A 185 1.47 5.27 -17.59
CA PHE A 185 0.84 5.48 -16.27
C PHE A 185 1.12 4.36 -15.23
N PRO A 186 1.02 3.05 -15.55
CA PRO A 186 1.24 2.02 -14.53
C PRO A 186 2.68 1.99 -13.98
N VAL A 187 3.67 2.26 -14.84
CA VAL A 187 5.08 2.30 -14.41
C VAL A 187 5.34 3.58 -13.62
N LEU A 188 4.79 4.70 -14.06
CA LEU A 188 4.86 5.97 -13.36
C LEU A 188 4.28 5.88 -11.93
N CYS A 189 3.13 5.24 -11.76
CA CYS A 189 2.54 5.07 -10.44
C CYS A 189 3.39 4.18 -9.53
N ARG A 190 4.01 3.12 -10.08
CA ARG A 190 4.98 2.29 -9.35
C ARG A 190 6.23 3.08 -8.92
N ILE A 191 6.76 3.96 -9.77
CA ILE A 191 7.91 4.80 -9.41
C ILE A 191 7.50 5.79 -8.30
N LEU A 192 6.36 6.46 -8.42
CA LEU A 192 5.85 7.36 -7.38
C LEU A 192 5.62 6.64 -6.05
N THR A 193 5.12 5.41 -6.13
CA THR A 193 4.94 4.47 -5.02
C THR A 193 6.26 4.18 -4.32
N ALA A 194 7.26 3.72 -5.07
CA ALA A 194 8.58 3.39 -4.54
C ALA A 194 9.27 4.61 -3.90
N LEU A 195 9.02 5.81 -4.44
CA LEU A 195 9.59 7.07 -3.96
C LEU A 195 8.74 7.77 -2.88
N LYS A 196 7.62 7.17 -2.44
CA LYS A 196 6.67 7.74 -1.45
C LYS A 196 6.09 9.11 -1.86
N LEU A 197 5.94 9.35 -3.15
CA LEU A 197 5.49 10.65 -3.70
C LEU A 197 4.00 10.73 -4.02
N LEU A 198 3.26 9.61 -3.90
CA LEU A 198 1.87 9.49 -4.33
C LEU A 198 0.93 10.55 -3.75
N ASN A 199 1.06 10.83 -2.45
CA ASN A 199 0.20 11.78 -1.74
C ASN A 199 0.68 13.23 -1.82
N THR A 200 1.77 13.49 -2.55
CA THR A 200 2.28 14.86 -2.74
C THR A 200 1.56 15.54 -3.90
N ASN A 201 1.54 16.88 -3.92
CA ASN A 201 1.00 17.64 -5.06
C ASN A 201 1.64 17.25 -6.39
N VAL A 202 2.94 16.95 -6.37
CA VAL A 202 3.70 16.44 -7.54
C VAL A 202 3.12 15.09 -7.98
N GLY A 203 2.93 14.16 -7.05
CA GLY A 203 2.35 12.84 -7.32
C GLY A 203 0.94 12.93 -7.92
N VAL A 204 0.05 13.73 -7.32
CA VAL A 204 -1.33 13.91 -7.81
C VAL A 204 -1.35 14.46 -9.23
N ILE A 205 -0.60 15.53 -9.51
CA ILE A 205 -0.54 16.12 -10.87
C ILE A 205 0.00 15.11 -11.88
N VAL A 206 1.09 14.42 -11.53
CA VAL A 206 1.74 13.43 -12.39
C VAL A 206 0.81 12.25 -12.69
N LEU A 207 0.09 11.73 -11.69
CA LEU A 207 -0.88 10.64 -11.87
C LEU A 207 -2.04 11.08 -12.76
N THR A 208 -2.66 12.22 -12.47
CA THR A 208 -3.79 12.73 -13.25
C THR A 208 -3.38 13.05 -14.69
N SER A 209 -2.22 13.65 -14.90
CA SER A 209 -1.68 13.92 -16.24
C SER A 209 -1.31 12.64 -17.00
N GLY A 210 -0.75 11.65 -16.31
CA GLY A 210 -0.47 10.33 -16.86
C GLY A 210 -1.72 9.64 -17.39
N ILE A 211 -2.82 9.65 -16.61
CA ILE A 211 -4.11 9.09 -17.04
C ILE A 211 -4.63 9.78 -18.31
N ILE A 212 -4.56 11.12 -18.37
CA ILE A 212 -4.97 11.88 -19.57
C ILE A 212 -4.13 11.46 -20.78
N ASN A 213 -2.81 11.39 -20.61
CA ASN A 213 -1.89 11.01 -21.67
C ASN A 213 -2.12 9.58 -22.16
N ASP A 214 -2.41 8.63 -21.26
CA ASP A 214 -2.74 7.25 -21.62
C ASP A 214 -4.03 7.21 -22.46
N VAL A 215 -5.12 7.85 -22.01
CA VAL A 215 -6.40 7.88 -22.75
C VAL A 215 -6.22 8.50 -24.14
N VAL A 216 -5.54 9.65 -24.22
CA VAL A 216 -5.25 10.33 -25.49
C VAL A 216 -4.34 9.47 -26.38
N GLY A 217 -3.31 8.84 -25.80
CA GLY A 217 -2.38 7.95 -26.49
C GLY A 217 -3.09 6.76 -27.14
N TRP A 218 -4.06 6.15 -26.45
CA TRP A 218 -4.87 5.06 -27.02
C TRP A 218 -5.75 5.54 -28.16
N ILE A 219 -6.37 6.71 -28.06
CA ILE A 219 -7.17 7.28 -29.16
C ILE A 219 -6.28 7.53 -30.39
N LEU A 220 -5.10 8.11 -30.18
CA LEU A 220 -4.14 8.37 -31.25
C LEU A 220 -3.58 7.07 -31.85
N LEU A 221 -3.34 6.05 -31.04
CA LEU A 221 -2.89 4.74 -31.53
C LEU A 221 -3.97 4.05 -32.37
N ALA A 222 -5.22 4.07 -31.90
CA ALA A 222 -6.35 3.53 -32.66
C ALA A 222 -6.47 4.24 -34.01
N LEU A 223 -6.33 5.58 -34.03
CA LEU A 223 -6.26 6.36 -35.26
C LEU A 223 -5.11 5.90 -36.16
N CYS A 224 -3.89 5.75 -35.64
CA CYS A 224 -2.73 5.29 -36.43
C CYS A 224 -2.99 3.92 -37.09
N VAL A 225 -3.46 2.94 -36.33
CA VAL A 225 -3.69 1.57 -36.82
C VAL A 225 -4.81 1.55 -37.87
N THR A 226 -5.87 2.31 -37.66
CA THR A 226 -6.99 2.37 -38.62
C THR A 226 -6.60 3.03 -39.93
N LEU A 227 -5.77 4.08 -39.89
CA LEU A 227 -5.21 4.71 -41.10
C LEU A 227 -4.32 3.76 -41.91
N VAL A 228 -3.56 2.89 -41.24
CA VAL A 228 -2.70 1.89 -41.92
C VAL A 228 -3.53 0.77 -42.53
N ASN A 229 -4.53 0.26 -41.80
CA ASN A 229 -5.32 -0.90 -42.25
C ASN A 229 -6.32 -0.56 -43.36
N SER A 230 -6.81 0.68 -43.39
CA SER A 230 -7.97 1.04 -44.22
C SER A 230 -7.65 1.29 -45.70
N GLY A 231 -6.38 1.49 -46.08
CA GLY A 231 -5.93 1.72 -47.47
C GLY A 231 -6.45 3.01 -48.13
N ALA A 232 -7.62 3.51 -47.72
CA ALA A 232 -8.29 4.73 -48.12
C ALA A 232 -8.85 5.45 -46.88
N GLY A 233 -8.59 6.76 -46.77
CA GLY A 233 -8.94 7.54 -45.58
C GLY A 233 -10.44 7.56 -45.23
N VAL A 234 -11.33 7.37 -46.22
CA VAL A 234 -12.78 7.31 -45.99
C VAL A 234 -13.17 6.07 -45.18
N THR A 235 -12.58 4.91 -45.48
CA THR A 235 -12.81 3.67 -44.72
C THR A 235 -12.30 3.82 -43.29
N ALA A 236 -11.18 4.54 -43.08
CA ALA A 236 -10.69 4.86 -41.73
C ALA A 236 -11.73 5.63 -40.90
N VAL A 237 -12.40 6.61 -41.51
CA VAL A 237 -13.45 7.40 -40.85
C VAL A 237 -14.64 6.52 -40.47
N TYR A 238 -15.09 5.61 -41.35
CA TYR A 238 -16.15 4.66 -41.01
C TYR A 238 -15.76 3.74 -39.84
N ILE A 239 -14.55 3.19 -39.85
CA ILE A 239 -14.03 2.36 -38.77
C ILE A 239 -14.01 3.16 -37.45
N LEU A 240 -13.53 4.40 -37.48
CA LEU A 240 -13.51 5.29 -36.30
C LEU A 240 -14.93 5.59 -35.79
N LEU A 241 -15.89 5.89 -36.68
CA LEU A 241 -17.28 6.15 -36.31
C LEU A 241 -17.95 4.92 -35.68
N VAL A 242 -17.70 3.72 -36.23
CA VAL A 242 -18.22 2.47 -35.66
C VAL A 242 -17.56 2.19 -34.31
N ALA A 243 -16.25 2.44 -34.16
CA ALA A 243 -15.56 2.31 -32.89
C ALA A 243 -16.13 3.26 -31.83
N VAL A 244 -16.35 4.54 -32.17
CA VAL A 244 -17.00 5.51 -31.27
C VAL A 244 -18.43 5.09 -30.94
N GLY A 245 -19.21 4.65 -31.93
CA GLY A 245 -20.56 4.12 -31.72
C GLY A 245 -20.56 2.93 -30.77
N TYR A 246 -19.60 2.01 -30.91
CA TYR A 246 -19.42 0.90 -29.99
C TYR A 246 -19.05 1.34 -28.57
N SER A 247 -18.16 2.32 -28.43
CA SER A 247 -17.84 2.95 -27.14
C SER A 247 -19.09 3.51 -26.46
N LEU A 248 -19.96 4.18 -27.22
CA LEU A 248 -21.22 4.70 -26.71
C LEU A 248 -22.17 3.56 -26.30
N VAL A 249 -22.27 2.49 -27.08
CA VAL A 249 -23.08 1.31 -26.71
C VAL A 249 -22.56 0.67 -25.42
N LEU A 250 -21.25 0.52 -25.27
CA LEU A 250 -20.67 0.02 -24.02
C LEU A 250 -20.97 0.95 -22.84
N ALA A 251 -20.82 2.26 -23.02
CA ALA A 251 -21.06 3.25 -21.98
C ALA A 251 -22.54 3.38 -21.56
N TYR A 252 -23.48 3.33 -22.52
CA TYR A 252 -24.90 3.65 -22.28
C TYR A 252 -25.84 2.44 -22.26
N ALA A 253 -25.45 1.28 -22.82
CA ALA A 253 -26.28 0.08 -22.80
C ALA A 253 -25.67 -1.02 -21.92
N VAL A 254 -24.38 -1.35 -22.14
CA VAL A 254 -23.74 -2.46 -21.43
C VAL A 254 -23.40 -2.08 -19.98
N LYS A 255 -22.85 -0.89 -19.74
CA LYS A 255 -22.54 -0.40 -18.38
C LYS A 255 -23.74 -0.41 -17.42
N PRO A 256 -24.91 0.17 -17.75
CA PRO A 256 -26.06 0.13 -16.84
C PRO A 256 -26.61 -1.28 -16.65
N CYS A 257 -26.59 -2.13 -17.70
CA CYS A 257 -26.97 -3.53 -17.57
C CYS A 257 -26.02 -4.27 -16.60
N PHE A 258 -24.72 -4.05 -16.74
CA PHE A 258 -23.70 -4.62 -15.88
C PHE A 258 -23.85 -4.12 -14.43
N MET A 259 -24.06 -2.82 -14.22
CA MET A 259 -24.39 -2.27 -12.88
C MET A 259 -25.65 -2.91 -12.28
N TRP A 260 -26.69 -3.13 -13.08
CA TRP A 260 -27.92 -3.78 -12.61
C TRP A 260 -27.64 -5.21 -12.12
N VAL A 261 -26.84 -5.98 -12.86
CA VAL A 261 -26.40 -7.33 -12.44
C VAL A 261 -25.59 -7.26 -11.15
N LEU A 262 -24.65 -6.32 -11.04
CA LEU A 262 -23.78 -6.16 -9.87
C LEU A 262 -24.57 -5.79 -8.61
N ARG A 263 -25.57 -4.90 -8.73
CA ARG A 263 -26.47 -4.54 -7.62
C ARG A 263 -27.35 -5.72 -7.21
N LYS A 264 -27.92 -6.44 -8.18
CA LYS A 264 -28.78 -7.60 -7.92
C LYS A 264 -28.04 -8.75 -7.22
N THR A 265 -26.76 -8.91 -7.51
CA THR A 265 -25.89 -9.96 -6.92
C THR A 265 -25.17 -9.50 -5.66
N HIS A 266 -25.40 -8.27 -5.17
CA HIS A 266 -24.68 -7.65 -4.04
C HIS A 266 -23.14 -7.71 -4.17
N SER A 267 -22.62 -7.82 -5.41
CA SER A 267 -21.18 -8.00 -5.66
C SER A 267 -20.38 -6.70 -5.51
N LEU A 268 -21.05 -5.54 -5.48
CA LEU A 268 -20.42 -4.25 -5.17
C LEU A 268 -19.93 -4.19 -3.71
N GLU A 269 -20.74 -4.71 -2.78
CA GLU A 269 -20.45 -4.64 -1.34
C GLU A 269 -19.60 -5.84 -0.89
N ASN A 270 -20.03 -7.06 -1.25
CA ASN A 270 -19.42 -8.31 -0.80
C ASN A 270 -18.21 -8.74 -1.65
N GLY A 271 -17.92 -8.01 -2.73
CA GLY A 271 -16.89 -8.35 -3.71
C GLY A 271 -17.39 -9.26 -4.85
N PRO A 272 -16.59 -9.41 -5.92
CA PRO A 272 -16.98 -10.15 -7.11
C PRO A 272 -17.13 -11.65 -6.82
N THR A 273 -18.34 -12.18 -7.08
CA THR A 273 -18.60 -13.63 -7.11
C THR A 273 -17.92 -14.27 -8.33
N GLU A 274 -17.68 -15.59 -8.29
CA GLU A 274 -17.08 -16.33 -9.42
C GLU A 274 -17.84 -16.11 -10.73
N ALA A 275 -19.18 -16.10 -10.68
CA ALA A 275 -20.03 -15.83 -11.83
C ALA A 275 -19.82 -14.42 -12.41
N VAL A 276 -19.63 -13.42 -11.55
CA VAL A 276 -19.34 -12.04 -11.98
C VAL A 276 -17.95 -11.94 -12.60
N VAL A 277 -16.94 -12.61 -12.03
CA VAL A 277 -15.61 -12.69 -12.64
C VAL A 277 -15.70 -13.33 -14.03
N ALA A 278 -16.39 -14.48 -14.15
CA ALA A 278 -16.59 -15.14 -15.44
C ALA A 278 -17.32 -14.24 -16.46
N LEU A 279 -18.37 -13.53 -16.03
CA LEU A 279 -19.08 -12.57 -16.86
C LEU A 279 -18.16 -11.43 -17.33
N THR A 280 -17.33 -10.87 -16.45
CA THR A 280 -16.37 -9.81 -16.82
C THR A 280 -15.35 -10.29 -17.85
N ILE A 281 -14.77 -11.48 -17.66
CA ILE A 281 -13.83 -12.06 -18.61
C ILE A 281 -14.51 -12.34 -19.96
N LEU A 282 -15.75 -12.82 -19.95
CA LEU A 282 -16.55 -13.00 -21.17
C LEU A 282 -16.77 -11.68 -21.91
N MET A 283 -17.12 -10.60 -21.19
CA MET A 283 -17.26 -9.27 -21.78
C MET A 283 -15.94 -8.77 -22.38
N VAL A 284 -14.80 -9.01 -21.71
CA VAL A 284 -13.47 -8.65 -22.21
C VAL A 284 -13.18 -9.34 -23.54
N PHE A 285 -13.38 -10.66 -23.62
CA PHE A 285 -13.13 -11.40 -24.87
C PHE A 285 -14.14 -11.06 -25.97
N ALA A 286 -15.41 -10.86 -25.63
CA ALA A 286 -16.43 -10.44 -26.60
C ALA A 286 -16.11 -9.05 -27.20
N SER A 287 -15.66 -8.12 -26.36
CA SER A 287 -15.26 -6.78 -26.80
C SER A 287 -13.96 -6.80 -27.62
N ALA A 288 -12.99 -7.62 -27.21
CA ALA A 288 -11.75 -7.82 -27.98
C ALA A 288 -12.01 -8.44 -29.36
N PHE A 289 -12.95 -9.39 -29.44
CA PHE A 289 -13.41 -9.95 -30.71
C PHE A 289 -14.08 -8.89 -31.58
N PHE A 290 -15.04 -8.13 -31.03
CA PHE A 290 -15.80 -7.14 -31.79
C PHE A 290 -14.91 -6.02 -32.36
N THR A 291 -13.98 -5.50 -31.55
CA THR A 291 -13.01 -4.50 -32.01
C THR A 291 -12.10 -5.03 -33.11
N SER A 292 -11.65 -6.29 -33.00
CA SER A 292 -10.89 -6.95 -34.07
C SER A 292 -11.68 -7.09 -35.38
N VAL A 293 -12.98 -7.36 -35.30
CA VAL A 293 -13.85 -7.51 -36.48
C VAL A 293 -14.05 -6.17 -37.21
N ILE A 294 -14.09 -5.06 -36.48
CA ILE A 294 -14.22 -3.70 -37.06
C ILE A 294 -12.92 -3.23 -37.72
N GLY A 295 -11.79 -3.92 -37.50
CA GLY A 295 -10.48 -3.54 -38.03
C GLY A 295 -9.66 -2.65 -37.08
N VAL A 296 -10.10 -2.53 -35.83
CA VAL A 296 -9.33 -1.96 -34.71
C VAL A 296 -8.58 -3.09 -34.01
N HIS A 297 -7.48 -2.80 -33.31
CA HIS A 297 -6.74 -3.83 -32.58
C HIS A 297 -7.58 -4.41 -31.41
N SER A 298 -7.47 -5.71 -31.14
CA SER A 298 -8.32 -6.40 -30.14
C SER A 298 -8.14 -5.91 -28.70
N ILE A 299 -6.97 -5.34 -28.38
CA ILE A 299 -6.68 -4.79 -27.05
C ILE A 299 -7.57 -3.59 -26.68
N PHE A 300 -8.05 -2.84 -27.68
CA PHE A 300 -8.89 -1.68 -27.44
C PHE A 300 -10.23 -2.08 -26.83
N GLY A 301 -10.81 -3.20 -27.29
CA GLY A 301 -12.05 -3.71 -26.73
C GLY A 301 -11.91 -4.08 -25.25
N ALA A 302 -10.80 -4.71 -24.88
CA ALA A 302 -10.51 -5.05 -23.49
C ALA A 302 -10.29 -3.81 -22.61
N PHE A 303 -9.54 -2.83 -23.10
CA PHE A 303 -9.33 -1.55 -22.44
C PHE A 303 -10.65 -0.81 -22.18
N MET A 304 -11.56 -0.78 -23.16
CA MET A 304 -12.87 -0.13 -23.03
C MET A 304 -13.77 -0.81 -21.99
N VAL A 305 -13.74 -2.14 -21.90
CA VAL A 305 -14.46 -2.86 -20.83
C VAL A 305 -13.86 -2.54 -19.46
N GLY A 306 -12.54 -2.39 -19.37
CA GLY A 306 -11.86 -1.95 -18.15
C GLY A 306 -12.32 -0.56 -17.70
N LEU A 307 -12.35 0.42 -18.61
CA LEU A 307 -12.85 1.78 -18.34
C LEU A 307 -14.35 1.82 -17.95
N MET A 308 -15.11 0.81 -18.35
CA MET A 308 -16.54 0.70 -18.06
C MET A 308 -16.80 0.18 -16.64
N CYS A 309 -15.88 -0.64 -16.10
CA CYS A 309 -16.04 -1.26 -14.78
C CYS A 309 -16.21 -0.20 -13.68
N PRO A 310 -17.15 -0.38 -12.75
CA PRO A 310 -17.37 0.58 -11.69
C PRO A 310 -16.29 0.48 -10.61
N HIS A 311 -15.79 1.63 -10.19
CA HIS A 311 -14.92 1.79 -9.02
C HIS A 311 -15.70 1.83 -7.69
N GLU A 312 -17.01 2.11 -7.77
CA GLU A 312 -17.96 2.10 -6.65
C GLU A 312 -17.85 0.82 -5.80
N GLY A 313 -17.76 0.98 -4.48
CA GLY A 313 -17.67 -0.13 -3.53
C GLY A 313 -16.34 -0.89 -3.54
N GLY A 314 -15.31 -0.38 -4.24
CA GLY A 314 -14.02 -1.06 -4.38
C GLY A 314 -14.09 -2.32 -5.24
N PHE A 315 -15.10 -2.43 -6.11
CA PHE A 315 -15.29 -3.58 -7.00
C PHE A 315 -14.08 -3.80 -7.91
N ALA A 316 -13.60 -2.74 -8.57
CA ALA A 316 -12.48 -2.79 -9.50
C ALA A 316 -11.19 -3.28 -8.81
N ILE A 317 -10.92 -2.84 -7.58
CA ILE A 317 -9.79 -3.30 -6.75
C ILE A 317 -9.91 -4.80 -6.48
N LYS A 318 -11.06 -5.26 -5.96
CA LYS A 318 -11.29 -6.68 -5.61
C LYS A 318 -11.28 -7.60 -6.84
N LEU A 319 -11.77 -7.13 -7.98
CA LEU A 319 -11.74 -7.88 -9.24
C LEU A 319 -10.30 -8.02 -9.74
N THR A 320 -9.54 -6.92 -9.70
CA THR A 320 -8.11 -6.91 -10.04
C THR A 320 -7.33 -7.89 -9.17
N GLU A 321 -7.51 -7.87 -7.85
CA GLU A 321 -6.84 -8.79 -6.92
C GLU A 321 -7.03 -10.27 -7.28
N LYS A 322 -8.19 -10.66 -7.83
CA LYS A 322 -8.47 -12.06 -8.19
C LYS A 322 -7.77 -12.54 -9.47
N ILE A 323 -7.54 -11.64 -10.43
CA ILE A 323 -7.05 -12.01 -11.77
C ILE A 323 -5.62 -11.57 -12.01
N GLU A 324 -5.14 -10.57 -11.28
CA GLU A 324 -3.85 -9.94 -11.51
C GLU A 324 -2.68 -10.91 -11.33
N ASP A 325 -2.70 -11.79 -10.31
CA ASP A 325 -1.58 -12.70 -10.05
C ASP A 325 -1.29 -13.60 -11.25
N LEU A 326 -2.33 -14.11 -11.92
CA LEU A 326 -2.21 -14.91 -13.13
C LEU A 326 -1.67 -14.07 -14.29
N ILE A 327 -2.22 -12.87 -14.47
CA ILE A 327 -1.84 -11.97 -15.58
C ILE A 327 -0.39 -11.51 -15.43
N SER A 328 -0.03 -10.97 -14.27
CA SER A 328 1.29 -10.42 -13.97
C SER A 328 2.39 -11.47 -13.80
N THR A 329 2.06 -12.71 -13.42
CA THR A 329 3.08 -13.77 -13.23
C THR A 329 3.34 -14.59 -14.49
N LEU A 330 2.31 -14.88 -15.28
CA LEU A 330 2.41 -15.75 -16.45
C LEU A 330 2.37 -14.94 -17.76
N PHE A 331 1.31 -14.17 -17.95
CA PHE A 331 0.97 -13.61 -19.25
C PHE A 331 1.79 -12.37 -19.64
N VAL A 332 2.00 -11.46 -18.70
CA VAL A 332 2.78 -10.23 -18.89
C VAL A 332 4.24 -10.56 -19.27
N PRO A 333 4.97 -11.43 -18.55
CA PRO A 333 6.32 -11.83 -18.95
C PRO A 333 6.41 -12.45 -20.35
N LEU A 334 5.42 -13.27 -20.74
CA LEU A 334 5.38 -13.87 -22.09
C LEU A 334 5.28 -12.80 -23.18
N PHE A 335 4.47 -11.76 -22.97
CA PHE A 335 4.32 -10.65 -23.91
C PHE A 335 5.61 -9.82 -24.04
N PHE A 336 6.29 -9.52 -22.94
CA PHE A 336 7.56 -8.78 -22.99
C PHE A 336 8.71 -9.62 -23.52
N ALA A 337 8.70 -10.93 -23.25
CA ALA A 337 9.60 -11.85 -23.91
C ALA A 337 9.39 -11.86 -25.42
N LEU A 338 8.14 -11.89 -25.91
CA LEU A 338 7.84 -11.76 -27.35
C LEU A 338 8.44 -10.46 -27.94
N SER A 339 8.28 -9.35 -27.22
CA SER A 339 8.82 -8.04 -27.61
C SER A 339 10.35 -8.07 -27.73
N GLY A 340 11.03 -8.62 -26.72
CA GLY A 340 12.48 -8.72 -26.72
C GLY A 340 13.03 -9.74 -27.71
N ILE A 341 12.32 -10.85 -27.98
CA ILE A 341 12.71 -11.82 -29.01
C ILE A 341 12.69 -11.19 -30.41
N ASN A 342 11.79 -10.24 -30.67
CA ASN A 342 11.79 -9.47 -31.91
C ASN A 342 12.86 -8.36 -31.95
N THR A 343 13.54 -8.08 -30.83
CA THR A 343 14.59 -7.05 -30.74
C THR A 343 15.94 -7.63 -31.17
N ASN A 344 16.56 -7.02 -32.18
CA ASN A 344 17.84 -7.46 -32.71
C ASN A 344 18.89 -6.34 -32.66
N LEU A 345 19.67 -6.33 -31.58
CA LEU A 345 20.78 -5.39 -31.38
C LEU A 345 21.90 -5.57 -32.44
N GLY A 346 21.97 -6.73 -33.10
CA GLY A 346 22.90 -6.95 -34.20
C GLY A 346 22.62 -6.09 -35.43
N LEU A 347 21.40 -5.54 -35.58
CA LEU A 347 21.04 -4.63 -36.67
C LEU A 347 21.52 -3.19 -36.45
N LEU A 348 22.07 -2.89 -35.27
CA LEU A 348 22.67 -1.61 -34.90
C LEU A 348 24.19 -1.68 -35.14
N ASP A 349 24.58 -1.96 -36.38
CA ASP A 349 25.96 -2.21 -36.80
C ASP A 349 26.67 -0.95 -37.36
N SER A 350 25.90 0.02 -37.85
CA SER A 350 26.41 1.27 -38.42
C SER A 350 26.46 2.43 -37.41
N GLY A 351 27.50 3.27 -37.52
CA GLY A 351 27.62 4.50 -36.73
C GLY A 351 26.46 5.48 -36.96
N ILE A 352 25.84 5.46 -38.15
CA ILE A 352 24.64 6.27 -38.44
C ILE A 352 23.45 5.76 -37.60
N THR A 353 23.25 4.44 -37.52
CA THR A 353 22.17 3.83 -36.74
C THR A 353 22.31 4.16 -35.25
N TRP A 354 23.53 4.06 -34.70
CA TRP A 354 23.81 4.50 -33.33
C TRP A 354 23.61 6.00 -33.13
N GLY A 355 23.91 6.82 -34.14
CA GLY A 355 23.57 8.24 -34.18
C GLY A 355 22.06 8.47 -33.99
N TYR A 356 21.22 7.70 -34.69
CA TYR A 356 19.76 7.76 -34.51
C TYR A 356 19.32 7.22 -33.14
N VAL A 357 19.95 6.18 -32.59
CA VAL A 357 19.67 5.71 -31.22
C VAL A 357 19.87 6.81 -30.21
N ILE A 358 21.03 7.48 -30.26
CA ILE A 358 21.36 8.58 -29.36
C ILE A 358 20.41 9.76 -29.61
N ALA A 359 20.18 10.14 -30.86
CA ALA A 359 19.29 11.25 -31.21
C ALA A 359 17.86 11.01 -30.69
N VAL A 360 17.27 9.85 -30.97
CA VAL A 360 15.92 9.49 -30.51
C VAL A 360 15.87 9.45 -28.99
N THR A 361 16.88 8.89 -28.31
CA THR A 361 16.94 8.81 -26.85
C THR A 361 17.02 10.18 -26.20
N VAL A 362 17.96 11.02 -26.67
CA VAL A 362 18.17 12.39 -26.16
C VAL A 362 16.92 13.22 -26.43
N THR A 363 16.40 13.24 -27.66
CA THR A 363 15.20 14.00 -27.98
C THR A 363 14.01 13.53 -27.17
N ALA A 364 13.74 12.22 -27.08
CA ALA A 364 12.62 11.70 -26.28
C ALA A 364 12.73 12.11 -24.80
N PHE A 365 13.92 12.00 -24.21
CA PHE A 365 14.15 12.39 -22.82
C PHE A 365 13.97 13.90 -22.59
N PHE A 366 14.66 14.74 -23.37
CA PHE A 366 14.64 16.19 -23.13
C PHE A 366 13.32 16.85 -23.48
N THR A 367 12.64 16.40 -24.53
CA THR A 367 11.34 16.97 -24.93
C THR A 367 10.26 16.65 -23.92
N LYS A 368 10.26 15.43 -23.36
CA LYS A 368 9.37 15.03 -22.26
C LYS A 368 9.66 15.80 -20.98
N LEU A 369 10.93 15.84 -20.58
CA LEU A 369 11.37 16.64 -19.45
C LEU A 369 10.92 18.10 -19.58
N PHE A 370 11.12 18.70 -20.75
CA PHE A 370 10.75 20.08 -21.03
C PHE A 370 9.23 20.27 -21.04
N GLY A 371 8.47 19.39 -21.70
CA GLY A 371 7.02 19.48 -21.79
C GLY A 371 6.34 19.43 -20.42
N GLY A 372 6.68 18.44 -19.60
CA GLY A 372 6.16 18.33 -18.24
C GLY A 372 6.62 19.48 -17.33
N THR A 373 7.89 19.92 -17.45
CA THR A 373 8.40 21.06 -16.66
C THR A 373 7.69 22.36 -17.00
N MET A 374 7.52 22.64 -18.29
CA MET A 374 6.88 23.87 -18.76
C MET A 374 5.40 23.88 -18.37
N GLY A 375 4.70 22.76 -18.55
CA GLY A 375 3.32 22.62 -18.12
C GLY A 375 3.15 22.80 -16.61
N ALA A 376 4.04 22.23 -15.80
CA ALA A 376 3.99 22.40 -14.36
C ALA A 376 4.30 23.84 -13.93
N ARG A 377 5.24 24.49 -14.62
CA ARG A 377 5.65 25.86 -14.29
C ARG A 377 4.56 26.88 -14.59
N LEU A 378 3.83 26.69 -15.70
CA LEU A 378 2.67 27.53 -16.05
C LEU A 378 1.53 27.39 -15.03
N ASN A 379 1.46 26.28 -14.31
CA ASN A 379 0.52 26.05 -13.22
C ASN A 379 1.01 26.57 -11.84
N GLY A 380 2.12 27.31 -11.80
CA GLY A 380 2.61 27.98 -10.58
C GLY A 380 3.46 27.14 -9.63
N LEU A 381 3.91 25.94 -10.04
CA LEU A 381 4.78 25.10 -9.21
C LEU A 381 6.22 25.63 -9.15
N VAL A 382 6.96 25.31 -8.08
CA VAL A 382 8.36 25.72 -7.93
C VAL A 382 9.25 24.97 -8.91
N TRP A 383 10.37 25.58 -9.35
CA TRP A 383 11.24 25.02 -10.40
C TRP A 383 11.63 23.56 -10.17
N ARG A 384 12.02 23.22 -8.93
CA ARG A 384 12.37 21.84 -8.58
C ARG A 384 11.19 20.86 -8.69
N GLU A 385 10.00 21.26 -8.25
CA GLU A 385 8.79 20.43 -8.44
C GLU A 385 8.47 20.28 -9.93
N SER A 386 8.56 21.37 -10.71
CA SER A 386 8.31 21.34 -12.15
C SER A 386 9.24 20.39 -12.89
N VAL A 387 10.55 20.45 -12.62
CA VAL A 387 11.52 19.55 -13.26
C VAL A 387 11.32 18.10 -12.80
N THR A 388 10.92 17.89 -11.54
CA THR A 388 10.57 16.56 -11.03
C THR A 388 9.35 15.98 -11.77
N ILE A 389 8.33 16.80 -12.06
CA ILE A 389 7.17 16.39 -12.86
C ILE A 389 7.60 16.00 -14.28
N GLY A 390 8.44 16.81 -14.94
CA GLY A 390 8.96 16.48 -16.27
C GLY A 390 9.78 15.18 -16.29
N ALA A 391 10.60 14.95 -15.26
CA ALA A 391 11.36 13.72 -15.11
C ALA A 391 10.42 12.50 -14.98
N LEU A 392 9.42 12.59 -14.12
CA LEU A 392 8.42 11.54 -13.91
C LEU A 392 7.61 11.26 -15.18
N MET A 393 7.23 12.29 -15.94
CA MET A 393 6.51 12.15 -17.22
C MET A 393 7.35 11.53 -18.33
N SER A 394 8.68 11.57 -18.21
CA SER A 394 9.62 10.90 -19.13
C SER A 394 9.66 9.38 -18.93
N CYS A 395 8.98 8.87 -17.90
CA CYS A 395 8.88 7.44 -17.63
C CYS A 395 8.19 6.72 -18.79
N LYS A 396 8.98 5.91 -19.47
CA LYS A 396 8.57 4.99 -20.51
C LYS A 396 8.28 3.63 -19.89
N GLY A 397 7.55 2.75 -20.59
CA GLY A 397 7.11 1.52 -19.94
C GLY A 397 6.30 0.59 -20.80
N LEU A 398 5.48 -0.22 -20.12
CA LEU A 398 4.71 -1.33 -20.68
C LEU A 398 3.89 -0.90 -21.91
N VAL A 399 3.17 0.22 -21.80
CA VAL A 399 2.28 0.74 -22.84
C VAL A 399 3.02 1.12 -24.12
N GLU A 400 4.20 1.71 -24.03
CA GLU A 400 4.98 2.08 -25.21
C GLU A 400 5.46 0.85 -25.97
N LEU A 401 5.98 -0.16 -25.27
CA LEU A 401 6.40 -1.41 -25.92
C LEU A 401 5.23 -2.12 -26.61
N ILE A 402 4.02 -2.00 -26.05
CA ILE A 402 2.80 -2.48 -26.70
C ILE A 402 2.57 -1.75 -28.03
N VAL A 403 2.62 -0.42 -28.00
CA VAL A 403 2.51 0.43 -29.21
C VAL A 403 3.55 0.03 -30.25
N LEU A 404 4.81 -0.14 -29.85
CA LEU A 404 5.91 -0.51 -30.74
C LEU A 404 5.69 -1.88 -31.37
N ASN A 405 5.21 -2.88 -30.61
CA ASN A 405 4.90 -4.21 -31.16
C ASN A 405 3.74 -4.16 -32.14
N ILE A 406 2.71 -3.35 -31.87
CA ILE A 406 1.60 -3.16 -32.80
C ILE A 406 2.12 -2.50 -34.08
N GLY A 407 3.00 -1.51 -33.98
CA GLY A 407 3.67 -0.89 -35.11
C GLY A 407 4.49 -1.87 -35.95
N LEU A 408 5.24 -2.76 -35.29
CA LEU A 408 6.01 -3.82 -35.95
C LEU A 408 5.09 -4.84 -36.65
N GLN A 409 4.01 -5.27 -35.99
CA GLN A 409 3.03 -6.21 -36.57
C GLN A 409 2.29 -5.60 -37.76
N ALA A 410 1.95 -4.31 -37.68
CA ALA A 410 1.36 -3.54 -38.78
C ALA A 410 2.38 -3.15 -39.86
N LYS A 411 3.66 -3.54 -39.71
CA LYS A 411 4.78 -3.22 -40.62
C LYS A 411 4.97 -1.73 -40.85
N ILE A 412 4.64 -0.91 -39.84
CA ILE A 412 4.93 0.53 -39.81
C ILE A 412 6.40 0.75 -39.46
N LEU A 413 6.93 -0.09 -38.56
CA LEU A 413 8.33 -0.07 -38.13
C LEU A 413 9.06 -1.28 -38.73
N SER A 414 10.29 -1.07 -39.20
CA SER A 414 11.23 -2.17 -39.44
C SER A 414 11.74 -2.73 -38.11
N THR A 415 12.26 -3.96 -38.11
CA THR A 415 12.90 -4.56 -36.93
C THR A 415 14.04 -3.67 -36.39
N ARG A 416 14.75 -2.96 -37.27
CA ARG A 416 15.79 -1.99 -36.89
C ARG A 416 15.21 -0.79 -36.15
N THR A 417 14.20 -0.13 -36.72
CA THR A 417 13.55 1.03 -36.08
C THR A 417 12.91 0.62 -34.76
N PHE A 418 12.20 -0.51 -34.73
CA PHE A 418 11.66 -1.10 -33.50
C PHE A 418 12.75 -1.27 -32.42
N THR A 419 13.91 -1.82 -32.78
CA THR A 419 15.04 -1.99 -31.84
C THR A 419 15.56 -0.65 -31.30
N ILE A 420 15.65 0.39 -32.14
CA ILE A 420 16.05 1.74 -31.71
C ILE A 420 15.11 2.26 -30.62
N PHE A 421 13.80 2.12 -30.82
CA PHE A 421 12.79 2.58 -29.86
C PHE A 421 12.77 1.75 -28.58
N VAL A 422 12.97 0.43 -28.66
CA VAL A 422 13.09 -0.44 -27.48
C VAL A 422 14.30 -0.03 -26.63
N VAL A 423 15.44 0.26 -27.24
CA VAL A 423 16.64 0.75 -26.52
C VAL A 423 16.37 2.10 -25.86
N MET A 424 15.74 3.03 -26.58
CA MET A 424 15.36 4.33 -26.02
C MET A 424 14.41 4.19 -24.82
N ALA A 425 13.39 3.32 -24.91
CA ALA A 425 12.45 3.05 -23.83
C ALA A 425 13.17 2.56 -22.57
N LEU A 426 14.06 1.56 -22.73
CA LEU A 426 14.83 1.02 -21.61
C LEU A 426 15.75 2.06 -20.95
N LEU A 427 16.48 2.84 -21.76
CA LEU A 427 17.41 3.86 -21.24
C LEU A 427 16.69 4.99 -20.51
N THR A 428 15.56 5.46 -21.04
CA THR A 428 14.80 6.57 -20.43
C THR A 428 14.11 6.14 -19.14
N THR A 429 13.54 4.94 -19.07
CA THR A 429 12.96 4.42 -17.82
C THR A 429 14.02 4.22 -16.74
N PHE A 430 15.13 3.56 -17.07
CA PHE A 430 16.24 3.34 -16.14
C PHE A 430 16.86 4.65 -15.64
N ALA A 431 16.89 5.70 -16.48
CA ALA A 431 17.37 7.02 -16.06
C ALA A 431 16.37 7.79 -15.17
N THR A 432 15.08 7.47 -15.22
CA THR A 432 14.03 8.25 -14.55
C THR A 432 14.12 8.13 -13.02
N THR A 433 14.17 6.91 -12.49
CA THR A 433 14.21 6.63 -11.04
C THR A 433 15.38 7.32 -10.32
N PRO A 434 16.65 7.18 -10.75
CA PRO A 434 17.77 7.85 -10.09
C PRO A 434 17.71 9.38 -10.22
N LEU A 435 17.19 9.89 -11.34
CA LEU A 435 17.09 11.32 -11.56
C LEU A 435 16.05 11.96 -10.64
N VAL A 436 14.90 11.32 -10.41
CA VAL A 436 13.89 11.81 -9.46
C VAL A 436 14.42 11.78 -8.03
N MET A 437 15.13 10.71 -7.63
CA MET A 437 15.75 10.64 -6.30
C MET A 437 16.75 11.78 -6.06
N TRP A 438 17.50 12.15 -7.10
CA TRP A 438 18.44 13.27 -7.03
C TRP A 438 17.75 14.64 -6.99
N LEU A 439 16.70 14.85 -7.79
CA LEU A 439 16.00 16.13 -7.87
C LEU A 439 15.11 16.44 -6.66
N TYR A 440 14.49 15.41 -6.08
CA TYR A 440 13.43 15.57 -5.08
C TYR A 440 13.68 14.76 -3.80
N PRO A 441 14.79 15.04 -3.07
CA PRO A 441 15.15 14.30 -1.87
C PRO A 441 14.17 14.53 -0.71
N PRO A 442 14.00 13.56 0.22
CA PRO A 442 13.04 13.66 1.34
C PRO A 442 13.19 14.92 2.21
N SER A 443 14.42 15.40 2.39
CA SER A 443 14.70 16.64 3.14
C SER A 443 14.07 17.88 2.48
N TYR A 444 14.09 17.95 1.14
CA TYR A 444 13.48 19.03 0.40
C TYR A 444 11.95 18.95 0.43
N GLN A 445 11.40 17.73 0.40
CA GLN A 445 9.95 17.49 0.53
C GLN A 445 9.42 18.06 1.85
N ARG A 446 10.05 17.69 2.97
CA ARG A 446 9.69 18.18 4.30
C ARG A 446 9.84 19.70 4.42
N LYS A 447 10.92 20.27 3.88
CA LYS A 447 11.12 21.73 3.86
C LYS A 447 9.99 22.43 3.08
N LEU A 448 9.64 21.94 1.90
CA LEU A 448 8.63 22.58 1.06
C LEU A 448 7.23 22.49 1.68
N GLU A 449 6.90 21.37 2.32
CA GLU A 449 5.64 21.20 3.04
C GLU A 449 5.54 22.17 4.23
N LEU A 450 6.61 22.32 5.01
CA LEU A 450 6.67 23.31 6.10
C LEU A 450 6.56 24.75 5.61
N TRP A 451 7.18 25.07 4.47
CA TRP A 451 7.09 26.39 3.84
C TRP A 451 5.67 26.69 3.35
N ARG A 452 5.01 25.72 2.69
CA ARG A 452 3.59 25.84 2.28
C ARG A 452 2.64 26.00 3.45
N GLN A 453 2.94 25.37 4.58
CA GLN A 453 2.18 25.52 5.82
C GLN A 453 2.46 26.88 6.53
N GLY A 454 3.33 27.73 5.98
CA GLY A 454 3.70 29.02 6.57
C GLY A 454 4.52 28.91 7.86
N LYS A 455 5.07 27.73 8.17
CA LYS A 455 5.82 27.47 9.40
C LYS A 455 7.29 27.88 9.30
N ILE A 456 7.82 27.97 8.09
CA ILE A 456 9.21 28.37 7.83
C ILE A 456 9.28 29.35 6.65
N ASP A 457 10.25 30.25 6.69
CA ASP A 457 10.66 31.09 5.57
C ASP A 457 11.31 30.21 4.49
N TRP A 458 11.41 30.76 3.26
CA TRP A 458 12.09 30.08 2.15
C TRP A 458 13.54 29.66 2.50
N ASN A 459 14.18 30.41 3.40
CA ASN A 459 15.53 30.14 3.89
C ASN A 459 15.58 28.97 4.91
N GLY A 460 14.44 28.49 5.40
CA GLY A 460 14.35 27.40 6.37
C GLY A 460 14.27 27.86 7.83
N ASN A 461 14.22 29.16 8.07
CA ASN A 461 14.04 29.71 9.41
C ASN A 461 12.57 29.59 9.81
N PRO A 462 12.25 29.17 11.05
CA PRO A 462 10.86 29.15 11.51
C PRO A 462 10.28 30.55 11.50
N ILE A 463 9.12 30.72 10.83
CA ILE A 463 8.32 31.94 10.96
C ILE A 463 7.52 31.74 12.22
N GLY A 464 7.74 32.61 13.21
CA GLY A 464 7.02 32.55 14.47
C GLY A 464 5.51 32.61 14.22
N SER A 465 4.83 31.48 14.36
CA SER A 465 3.55 31.54 15.03
C SER A 465 3.87 32.10 16.41
N GLN A 466 3.34 33.28 16.72
CA GLN A 466 3.14 33.67 18.11
C GLN A 466 2.54 32.44 18.79
N GLU A 467 3.34 31.75 19.59
CA GLU A 467 2.82 31.12 20.77
C GLU A 467 2.13 32.27 21.50
N THR A 468 0.80 32.35 21.33
CA THR A 468 0.03 32.80 22.48
C THR A 468 0.51 31.91 23.60
N PRO A 469 1.13 32.46 24.66
CA PRO A 469 1.27 31.68 25.87
C PRO A 469 -0.17 31.40 26.25
N ASP A 470 -0.67 30.21 25.90
CA ASP A 470 -1.79 29.62 26.60
C ASP A 470 -1.34 29.70 28.04
N GLY A 471 -1.99 30.60 28.79
CA GLY A 471 -1.67 30.81 30.19
C GLY A 471 -1.64 29.46 30.86
N ASP A 472 -0.69 29.29 31.78
CA ASP A 472 -0.53 28.14 32.65
C ASP A 472 -1.86 27.79 33.36
N HIS A 473 -2.77 27.15 32.64
CA HIS A 473 -3.73 26.24 33.20
C HIS A 473 -2.97 24.93 33.29
N GLU A 474 -2.65 24.51 34.51
CA GLU A 474 -2.27 23.14 34.80
C GLU A 474 -3.37 22.21 34.24
N ASP A 475 -3.18 21.81 32.98
CA ASP A 475 -4.11 20.97 32.25
C ASP A 475 -4.05 19.56 32.84
N LYS A 476 -5.14 19.17 33.52
CA LYS A 476 -5.22 17.89 34.26
C LYS A 476 -5.23 16.65 33.35
N ASP A 477 -5.53 16.80 32.06
CA ASP A 477 -5.69 15.69 31.11
C ASP A 477 -4.46 15.50 30.23
N VAL A 478 -3.95 14.27 30.17
CA VAL A 478 -2.68 13.94 29.50
C VAL A 478 -2.86 13.57 28.03
N ALA A 479 -4.01 13.03 27.65
CA ALA A 479 -4.31 12.64 26.28
C ALA A 479 -5.59 13.33 25.78
N LYS A 480 -5.45 14.46 25.06
CA LYS A 480 -6.58 15.18 24.43
C LYS A 480 -6.70 14.83 22.95
N ARG A 481 -5.59 14.54 22.30
CA ARG A 481 -5.51 14.15 20.87
C ARG A 481 -4.83 12.79 20.77
N VAL A 482 -5.63 11.76 20.48
CA VAL A 482 -5.14 10.38 20.40
C VAL A 482 -5.09 9.93 18.95
N LEU A 483 -3.94 9.42 18.50
CA LEU A 483 -3.80 8.73 17.23
C LEU A 483 -3.88 7.22 17.48
N VAL A 484 -4.78 6.50 16.82
CA VAL A 484 -4.96 5.06 16.98
C VAL A 484 -4.56 4.34 15.70
N TYR A 485 -3.62 3.40 15.78
CA TYR A 485 -3.30 2.54 14.64
C TYR A 485 -4.37 1.46 14.46
N LEU A 486 -5.22 1.61 13.45
CA LEU A 486 -6.32 0.70 13.16
C LEU A 486 -5.82 -0.56 12.44
N ARG A 487 -6.06 -1.73 13.03
CA ARG A 487 -5.80 -3.04 12.45
C ARG A 487 -7.00 -3.99 12.52
N THR A 488 -7.10 -4.97 11.62
CA THR A 488 -8.15 -6.02 11.65
C THR A 488 -8.06 -6.89 12.89
N ASP A 489 -6.85 -7.36 13.21
CA ASP A 489 -6.56 -8.31 14.27
C ASP A 489 -6.66 -7.68 15.67
N GLY A 490 -6.54 -6.36 15.81
CA GLY A 490 -6.63 -5.65 17.09
C GLY A 490 -7.93 -4.88 17.34
N LEU A 491 -8.94 -4.98 16.46
CA LEU A 491 -10.05 -4.03 16.47
C LEU A 491 -10.89 -4.08 17.76
N SER A 492 -11.18 -5.27 18.29
CA SER A 492 -11.93 -5.45 19.54
C SER A 492 -11.23 -4.76 20.72
N SER A 493 -9.94 -5.04 20.85
CA SER A 493 -9.04 -4.47 21.84
C SER A 493 -8.98 -2.93 21.74
N LEU A 494 -8.82 -2.41 20.53
CA LEU A 494 -8.79 -0.97 20.26
C LEU A 494 -10.09 -0.28 20.66
N LEU A 495 -11.22 -0.81 20.23
CA LEU A 495 -12.53 -0.25 20.57
C LEU A 495 -12.78 -0.30 22.08
N SER A 496 -12.32 -1.37 22.75
CA SER A 496 -12.40 -1.47 24.21
C SER A 496 -11.54 -0.41 24.90
N THR A 497 -10.34 -0.12 24.38
CA THR A 497 -9.41 0.87 24.95
C THR A 497 -9.93 2.28 24.71
N VAL A 498 -10.42 2.55 23.50
CA VAL A 498 -11.08 3.81 23.16
C VAL A 498 -12.28 4.06 24.07
N SER A 499 -13.08 3.03 24.37
CA SER A 499 -14.23 3.17 25.30
C SER A 499 -13.86 3.56 26.73
N LEU A 500 -12.61 3.35 27.17
CA LEU A 500 -12.15 3.77 28.49
C LEU A 500 -12.16 5.30 28.63
N PHE A 501 -11.90 6.02 27.52
CA PHE A 501 -11.89 7.47 27.49
C PHE A 501 -13.28 8.13 27.55
N THR A 502 -14.38 7.36 27.43
CA THR A 502 -15.64 7.96 26.95
C THR A 502 -16.89 7.70 27.78
N ALA A 503 -16.88 6.74 28.71
CA ALA A 503 -18.09 6.40 29.46
C ALA A 503 -18.20 7.29 30.73
N GLY A 504 -18.92 8.41 30.66
CA GLY A 504 -19.00 9.30 31.82
C GLY A 504 -20.19 10.26 31.95
N HIS A 505 -21.00 10.52 30.90
CA HIS A 505 -22.13 11.46 31.05
C HIS A 505 -23.46 10.82 30.59
N LYS A 506 -24.30 10.45 31.58
CA LYS A 506 -25.71 10.13 31.36
C LYS A 506 -26.47 11.42 31.06
N ARG A 507 -27.20 11.47 29.95
CA ARG A 507 -28.19 12.54 29.69
C ARG A 507 -29.36 12.39 30.66
N GLN A 508 -29.65 13.42 31.46
CA GLN A 508 -31.02 13.63 31.95
C GLN A 508 -31.86 13.98 30.71
N ILE A 509 -32.74 13.06 30.31
CA ILE A 509 -33.75 13.33 29.29
C ILE A 509 -34.85 14.13 30.02
N THR A 510 -34.84 15.45 29.86
CA THR A 510 -36.07 16.22 30.03
C THR A 510 -36.87 16.01 28.76
N GLU A 511 -38.03 15.38 28.89
CA GLU A 511 -39.02 15.27 27.81
C GLU A 511 -39.41 16.68 27.38
N GLU A 512 -38.89 17.14 26.24
CA GLU A 512 -39.52 18.22 25.51
C GLU A 512 -40.35 17.63 24.37
N THR A 513 -41.64 17.82 24.55
CA THR A 513 -42.78 17.59 23.67
C THR A 513 -42.45 17.71 22.18
N SER A 514 -42.82 16.67 21.44
CA SER A 514 -42.85 16.60 19.99
C SER A 514 -43.60 17.79 19.36
N VAL A 515 -42.94 18.52 18.45
CA VAL A 515 -43.60 19.35 17.45
C VAL A 515 -43.18 18.87 16.06
N HIS A 516 -44.15 18.28 15.37
CA HIS A 516 -44.18 18.06 13.91
C HIS A 516 -43.95 19.36 13.15
N ILE A 517 -43.10 19.40 12.11
CA ILE A 517 -43.38 20.12 10.85
C ILE A 517 -42.70 19.39 9.65
N ASP A 518 -43.48 19.25 8.59
CA ASP A 518 -43.18 18.75 7.24
C ASP A 518 -42.10 19.53 6.48
N GLY A 519 -41.59 18.92 5.39
CA GLY A 519 -40.44 19.41 4.64
C GLY A 519 -40.70 20.57 3.67
N GLU A 520 -39.63 21.31 3.35
CA GLU A 520 -39.23 21.67 1.99
C GLU A 520 -37.86 22.39 2.01
N LYS A 521 -37.17 22.34 0.86
CA LYS A 521 -35.86 22.95 0.59
C LYS A 521 -35.91 24.48 0.65
N SER A 522 -34.82 25.12 1.08
CA SER A 522 -34.11 26.24 0.39
C SER A 522 -33.46 27.27 1.34
N VAL A 523 -32.14 27.45 1.16
CA VAL A 523 -31.37 28.73 1.12
C VAL A 523 -31.29 29.65 2.36
N ALA A 524 -30.03 29.80 2.82
CA ALA A 524 -29.34 30.96 3.40
C ALA A 524 -30.10 31.96 4.31
N ARG A 525 -29.57 32.13 5.53
CA ARG A 525 -29.40 33.46 6.14
C ARG A 525 -28.40 33.46 7.32
N GLU A 526 -27.40 34.31 7.19
CA GLU A 526 -26.69 34.95 8.29
C GLU A 526 -27.68 35.70 9.20
N GLY A 527 -27.36 35.76 10.49
CA GLY A 527 -27.96 36.70 11.44
C GLY A 527 -28.85 36.07 12.48
N LEU A 528 -28.25 35.54 13.56
CA LEU A 528 -28.77 35.70 14.93
C LEU A 528 -27.65 35.37 15.93
N VAL A 529 -26.76 36.34 16.14
CA VAL A 529 -25.93 36.41 17.35
C VAL A 529 -26.65 37.39 18.26
N ASN A 530 -27.20 36.88 19.37
CA ASN A 530 -27.21 37.53 20.69
C ASN A 530 -28.19 36.81 21.64
N ASN A 531 -27.70 36.58 22.86
CA ASN A 531 -28.40 36.12 24.06
C ASN A 531 -28.47 34.60 24.29
N ILE A 532 -27.31 34.01 24.56
CA ILE A 532 -27.21 33.01 25.63
C ILE A 532 -26.14 33.53 26.59
N THR A 533 -26.55 33.81 27.82
CA THR A 533 -25.70 34.19 28.93
C THR A 533 -24.66 33.10 29.19
N ASP A 534 -23.38 33.50 29.15
CA ASP A 534 -22.22 32.74 29.57
C ASP A 534 -22.37 32.25 31.02
N THR A 535 -22.71 30.96 31.17
CA THR A 535 -22.24 30.12 32.27
C THR A 535 -21.93 28.75 31.67
N ASP A 536 -20.69 28.31 31.83
CA ASP A 536 -20.01 27.13 31.28
C ASP A 536 -19.43 27.26 29.86
N ALA A 537 -18.13 27.58 29.81
CA ALA A 537 -17.30 27.39 28.63
C ALA A 537 -17.34 25.92 28.18
N PRO A 538 -17.44 25.62 26.87
CA PRO A 538 -17.45 24.24 26.39
C PRO A 538 -16.10 23.56 26.73
N LYS A 539 -16.14 22.48 27.52
CA LYS A 539 -14.97 21.64 27.83
C LYS A 539 -14.27 21.16 26.54
N PRO A 540 -12.93 21.01 26.52
CA PRO A 540 -12.20 20.59 25.33
C PRO A 540 -12.60 19.16 24.93
N LEU A 541 -13.15 19.02 23.72
CA LEU A 541 -13.57 17.74 23.14
C LEU A 541 -12.35 16.84 22.90
N LEU A 542 -12.41 15.59 23.39
CA LEU A 542 -11.40 14.56 23.10
C LEU A 542 -11.44 14.25 21.59
N ARG A 543 -10.29 14.28 20.92
CA ARG A 543 -10.17 13.97 19.49
C ARG A 543 -9.42 12.67 19.30
N ILE A 544 -10.08 11.68 18.70
CA ILE A 544 -9.48 10.38 18.39
C ILE A 544 -9.41 10.23 16.88
N HIS A 545 -8.18 10.12 16.38
CA HIS A 545 -7.90 9.93 14.96
C HIS A 545 -7.44 8.49 14.74
N GLY A 546 -8.20 7.72 13.98
CA GLY A 546 -7.82 6.38 13.55
C GLY A 546 -7.01 6.43 12.26
N CYS A 547 -5.84 5.82 12.24
CA CYS A 547 -5.00 5.68 11.05
C CYS A 547 -4.89 4.19 10.72
N ARG A 548 -5.42 3.77 9.57
CA ARG A 548 -5.21 2.43 9.03
C ARG A 548 -4.08 2.46 8.02
N LEU A 549 -3.10 1.58 8.18
CA LEU A 549 -2.01 1.41 7.21
C LEU A 549 -2.23 0.15 6.41
N VAL A 550 -2.19 0.28 5.08
CA VAL A 550 -2.30 -0.84 4.15
C VAL A 550 -0.97 -1.01 3.43
N SER A 551 -0.46 -2.23 3.39
CA SER A 551 0.80 -2.56 2.74
C SER A 551 0.74 -2.27 1.23
N LEU A 552 1.65 -1.43 0.75
CA LEU A 552 1.85 -1.15 -0.65
C LEU A 552 2.73 -2.23 -1.27
N THR A 553 2.15 -3.03 -2.17
CA THR A 553 2.89 -4.06 -2.93
C THR A 553 3.09 -3.62 -4.38
N GLU A 554 3.91 -4.33 -5.16
CA GLU A 554 4.07 -4.05 -6.61
C GLU A 554 2.82 -4.37 -7.46
N ARG A 555 1.74 -4.86 -6.83
CA ARG A 555 0.48 -5.20 -7.48
C ARG A 555 -0.27 -3.95 -7.96
N ASN A 556 -0.85 -4.02 -9.16
CA ASN A 556 -1.76 -3.03 -9.72
C ASN A 556 -2.93 -2.77 -8.76
N SER A 557 -3.44 -3.79 -8.06
CA SER A 557 -4.48 -3.58 -7.04
C SER A 557 -4.05 -2.67 -5.89
N SER A 558 -2.76 -2.68 -5.52
CA SER A 558 -2.21 -1.79 -4.50
C SER A 558 -2.06 -0.36 -5.01
N VAL A 559 -1.70 -0.22 -6.29
CA VAL A 559 -1.70 1.06 -7.00
C VAL A 559 -3.11 1.68 -7.05
N MET A 560 -4.13 0.89 -7.39
CA MET A 560 -5.52 1.38 -7.40
C MET A 560 -5.97 1.84 -6.02
N LYS A 561 -5.62 1.11 -4.95
CA LYS A 561 -5.93 1.51 -3.57
C LYS A 561 -5.35 2.88 -3.22
N VAL A 562 -4.17 3.22 -3.75
CA VAL A 562 -3.55 4.53 -3.55
C VAL A 562 -4.31 5.62 -4.31
N SER A 563 -4.59 5.42 -5.59
CA SER A 563 -5.29 6.43 -6.39
C SER A 563 -6.72 6.67 -5.91
N GLU A 564 -7.32 5.67 -5.26
CA GLU A 564 -8.72 5.66 -4.82
C GLU A 564 -8.87 5.66 -3.29
N ILE A 565 -7.89 6.20 -2.55
CA ILE A 565 -7.88 6.18 -1.08
C ILE A 565 -9.20 6.65 -0.47
N GLU A 566 -9.81 7.73 -0.98
CA GLU A 566 -11.06 8.25 -0.40
C GLU A 566 -12.25 7.32 -0.58
N GLU A 567 -12.40 6.73 -1.77
CA GLU A 567 -13.51 5.81 -2.07
C GLU A 567 -13.29 4.47 -1.35
N PHE A 568 -12.05 3.98 -1.34
CA PHE A 568 -11.66 2.79 -0.59
C PHE A 568 -11.86 2.98 0.92
N ALA A 569 -11.44 4.11 1.50
CA ALA A 569 -11.60 4.43 2.92
C ALA A 569 -13.07 4.52 3.33
N GLY A 570 -13.92 5.08 2.47
CA GLY A 570 -15.36 5.15 2.70
C GLY A 570 -16.04 3.78 2.76
N HIS A 571 -15.46 2.74 2.17
CA HIS A 571 -16.00 1.38 2.16
C HIS A 571 -15.27 0.40 3.08
N ASP A 572 -14.18 0.84 3.71
CA ASP A 572 -13.39 -0.01 4.59
C ASP A 572 -14.18 -0.41 5.85
N PRO A 573 -14.32 -1.73 6.13
CA PRO A 573 -15.15 -2.19 7.23
C PRO A 573 -14.60 -1.75 8.60
N ILE A 574 -13.28 -1.59 8.73
CA ILE A 574 -12.69 -1.15 10.01
C ILE A 574 -12.94 0.32 10.24
N ILE A 575 -12.73 1.18 9.23
CA ILE A 575 -13.04 2.60 9.38
C ILE A 575 -14.51 2.81 9.69
N LYS A 576 -15.41 2.07 9.03
CA LYS A 576 -16.85 2.11 9.35
C LYS A 576 -17.14 1.63 10.75
N ALA A 577 -16.55 0.50 11.17
CA ALA A 577 -16.74 -0.03 12.52
C ALA A 577 -16.22 0.95 13.58
N PHE A 578 -15.05 1.55 13.35
CA PHE A 578 -14.43 2.55 14.21
C PHE A 578 -15.29 3.82 14.31
N GLY A 579 -15.74 4.35 13.18
CA GLY A 579 -16.65 5.51 13.14
C GLY A 579 -18.01 5.21 13.80
N THR A 580 -18.56 4.01 13.63
CA THR A 580 -19.85 3.61 14.24
C THR A 580 -19.72 3.38 15.75
N SER A 581 -18.63 2.77 16.19
CA SER A 581 -18.34 2.59 17.63
C SER A 581 -18.25 3.95 18.33
N ALA A 582 -17.70 4.95 17.64
CA ALA A 582 -17.64 6.31 18.14
C ALA A 582 -19.01 7.02 18.16
N SER A 583 -19.87 6.82 17.16
CA SER A 583 -21.21 7.42 17.16
C SER A 583 -22.12 6.90 18.29
N ASN A 584 -21.85 5.68 18.78
CA ASN A 584 -22.53 5.11 19.94
C ASN A 584 -21.93 5.56 21.28
N THR A 585 -20.88 6.37 21.23
CA THR A 585 -20.14 6.87 22.38
C THR A 585 -20.53 8.33 22.64
N THR A 586 -20.46 8.80 23.89
CA THR A 586 -20.92 10.12 24.38
C THR A 586 -20.53 11.28 23.45
N ARG A 587 -21.36 12.33 23.36
CA ARG A 587 -21.23 13.49 22.44
C ARG A 587 -19.91 14.28 22.51
N ASP A 588 -19.03 13.97 23.46
CA ASP A 588 -17.81 14.72 23.75
C ASP A 588 -16.56 14.21 23.00
N VAL A 589 -16.70 13.21 22.11
CA VAL A 589 -15.58 12.62 21.36
C VAL A 589 -15.76 12.78 19.86
N VAL A 590 -14.78 13.42 19.22
CA VAL A 590 -14.72 13.51 17.75
C VAL A 590 -13.83 12.39 17.25
N VAL A 591 -14.40 11.48 16.47
CA VAL A 591 -13.67 10.37 15.85
C VAL A 591 -13.61 10.54 14.35
N SER A 592 -12.40 10.40 13.81
CA SER A 592 -12.17 10.39 12.37
C SER A 592 -11.24 9.24 12.02
N GLY A 593 -11.44 8.64 10.84
CA GLY A 593 -10.59 7.55 10.33
C GLY A 593 -9.97 7.94 8.99
N HIS A 594 -8.71 7.56 8.78
CA HIS A 594 -8.00 7.74 7.52
C HIS A 594 -7.22 6.47 7.14
N ILE A 595 -7.10 6.18 5.84
CA ILE A 595 -6.26 5.09 5.31
C ILE A 595 -5.03 5.69 4.64
N SER A 596 -3.86 5.18 5.00
CA SER A 596 -2.62 5.42 4.26
C SER A 596 -2.10 4.11 3.66
N VAL A 597 -1.84 4.11 2.36
CA VAL A 597 -1.25 2.97 1.66
C VAL A 597 0.24 3.25 1.46
N VAL A 598 1.10 2.54 2.18
CA VAL A 598 2.55 2.80 2.23
C VAL A 598 3.35 1.48 2.27
N PRO A 599 4.64 1.46 1.92
CA PRO A 599 5.48 0.27 2.09
C PRO A 599 5.66 -0.08 3.57
N GLU A 600 5.74 -1.37 3.90
CA GLU A 600 5.80 -1.87 5.29
C GLU A 600 6.93 -1.24 6.12
N GLY A 601 8.13 -1.10 5.53
CA GLY A 601 9.28 -0.46 6.19
C GLY A 601 9.06 1.03 6.53
N SER A 602 7.97 1.64 6.07
CA SER A 602 7.65 3.06 6.26
C SER A 602 6.48 3.29 7.22
N PHE A 603 5.94 2.23 7.81
CA PHE A 603 4.77 2.30 8.69
C PHE A 603 5.05 3.18 9.91
N ALA A 604 6.22 3.01 10.55
CA ALA A 604 6.65 3.81 11.69
C ALA A 604 6.74 5.31 11.33
N ASP A 605 7.48 5.64 10.26
CA ASP A 605 7.61 7.02 9.78
C ASP A 605 6.26 7.68 9.50
N THR A 606 5.34 6.92 8.90
CA THR A 606 4.01 7.42 8.52
C THR A 606 3.16 7.70 9.74
N LEU A 607 3.11 6.79 10.72
CA LEU A 607 2.38 6.99 11.98
C LEU A 607 2.93 8.19 12.76
N THR A 608 4.25 8.29 12.88
CA THR A 608 4.91 9.40 13.57
C THR A 608 4.73 10.73 12.83
N GLY A 609 4.75 10.70 11.50
CA GLY A 609 4.43 11.85 10.66
C GLY A 609 3.00 12.35 10.86
N GLU A 610 2.02 11.44 10.87
CA GLU A 610 0.62 11.77 11.14
C GLU A 610 0.42 12.28 12.58
N ALA A 611 1.07 11.67 13.57
CA ALA A 611 1.05 12.17 14.95
C ALA A 611 1.58 13.61 15.04
N THR A 612 2.63 13.94 14.30
CA THR A 612 3.17 15.30 14.23
C THR A 612 2.19 16.28 13.56
N LYS A 613 1.54 15.87 12.47
CA LYS A 613 0.55 16.70 11.76
C LYS A 613 -0.67 17.01 12.62
N LEU A 614 -1.17 16.00 13.34
CA LEU A 614 -2.35 16.10 14.21
C LEU A 614 -2.02 16.71 15.59
N ARG A 615 -0.72 16.86 15.91
CA ARG A 615 -0.22 17.17 17.26
C ARG A 615 -0.83 16.22 18.28
N SER A 616 -0.72 14.92 18.01
CA SER A 616 -1.23 13.89 18.91
C SER A 616 -0.39 13.83 20.18
N ASP A 617 -1.05 13.72 21.32
CA ASP A 617 -0.41 13.59 22.64
C ASP A 617 -0.05 12.11 22.91
N LEU A 618 -0.86 11.19 22.40
CA LEU A 618 -0.73 9.75 22.56
C LEU A 618 -0.93 9.01 21.22
N ILE A 619 -0.03 8.08 20.91
CA ILE A 619 -0.17 7.11 19.82
C ILE A 619 -0.52 5.75 20.43
N LEU A 620 -1.71 5.23 20.15
CA LEU A 620 -2.18 3.93 20.61
C LEU A 620 -1.99 2.88 19.52
N VAL A 621 -1.29 1.81 19.84
CA VAL A 621 -0.94 0.72 18.90
C VAL A 621 -1.35 -0.63 19.50
N PRO A 622 -2.18 -1.43 18.83
CA PRO A 622 -2.48 -2.79 19.30
C PRO A 622 -1.38 -3.76 18.88
N TRP A 623 -1.08 -4.76 19.71
CA TRP A 623 -0.21 -5.85 19.31
C TRP A 623 -0.89 -6.74 18.28
N SER A 624 -0.13 -7.23 17.30
CA SER A 624 -0.67 -8.10 16.25
C SER A 624 -1.00 -9.49 16.78
N GLU A 625 -2.22 -9.97 16.52
CA GLU A 625 -2.59 -11.37 16.83
C GLU A 625 -1.92 -12.39 15.90
N THR A 626 -1.55 -11.95 14.70
CA THR A 626 -0.84 -12.79 13.72
C THR A 626 0.67 -12.75 13.91
N GLY A 627 1.18 -11.79 14.69
CA GLY A 627 2.61 -11.49 14.85
C GLY A 627 3.26 -10.88 13.60
N THR A 628 2.51 -10.72 12.50
CA THR A 628 3.00 -10.15 11.24
C THR A 628 2.59 -8.70 11.07
N ILE A 629 3.35 -7.96 10.26
CA ILE A 629 2.97 -6.60 9.83
C ILE A 629 1.74 -6.66 8.93
N SER A 630 1.62 -7.71 8.10
CA SER A 630 0.45 -7.95 7.27
C SER A 630 -0.76 -8.40 8.10
N GLU A 631 -1.93 -7.85 7.77
CA GLU A 631 -3.24 -8.20 8.35
C GLU A 631 -3.83 -9.49 7.77
N LEU A 632 -3.31 -9.98 6.64
CA LEU A 632 -3.71 -11.24 6.03
C LEU A 632 -2.83 -12.36 6.57
N PRO A 633 -3.41 -13.46 7.11
CA PRO A 633 -2.61 -14.62 7.47
C PRO A 633 -1.94 -15.15 6.20
N SER A 634 -0.60 -15.18 6.19
CA SER A 634 0.15 -15.74 5.07
C SER A 634 -0.16 -17.23 4.97
N PHE A 635 -0.93 -17.64 3.94
CA PHE A 635 -1.29 -19.04 3.72
C PHE A 635 -0.07 -19.97 3.53
N TYR A 636 1.13 -19.40 3.31
CA TYR A 636 2.36 -20.12 3.02
C TYR A 636 3.40 -20.10 4.15
N SER A 637 3.21 -19.37 5.26
CA SER A 637 4.15 -19.43 6.40
C SER A 637 3.85 -20.65 7.25
N ALA A 638 4.65 -21.70 7.07
CA ALA A 638 4.47 -23.04 7.66
C ALA A 638 4.67 -23.13 9.20
N SER A 639 4.62 -22.03 9.95
CA SER A 639 4.60 -22.07 11.41
C SER A 639 3.86 -20.85 11.95
N ARG A 640 2.64 -21.03 12.48
CA ARG A 640 2.08 -20.10 13.46
C ARG A 640 2.95 -20.21 14.72
N GLY A 641 4.09 -19.52 14.73
CA GLY A 641 4.86 -19.31 15.96
C GLY A 641 4.05 -18.46 16.94
N ASP A 642 4.51 -18.39 18.19
CA ASP A 642 3.93 -17.50 19.19
C ASP A 642 3.83 -16.06 18.63
N PRO A 643 2.64 -15.43 18.57
CA PRO A 643 2.45 -14.08 18.01
C PRO A 643 3.34 -13.00 18.66
N LEU A 644 3.77 -13.24 19.89
CA LEU A 644 4.66 -12.37 20.67
C LEU A 644 6.14 -12.65 20.41
N ALA A 645 6.47 -13.79 19.80
CA ALA A 645 7.84 -14.18 19.44
C ALA A 645 8.23 -13.82 18.00
N ASN A 646 7.27 -13.35 17.19
CA ASN A 646 7.54 -12.97 15.80
C ASN A 646 8.31 -11.63 15.75
N GLY A 647 9.47 -11.64 15.08
CA GLY A 647 10.41 -10.52 15.07
C GLY A 647 9.94 -9.32 14.24
N ASP A 648 9.13 -9.54 13.20
CA ASP A 648 8.78 -8.49 12.23
C ASP A 648 7.95 -7.37 12.86
N PHE A 649 6.91 -7.74 13.62
CA PHE A 649 6.08 -6.75 14.31
C PHE A 649 6.80 -6.12 15.52
N ALA A 650 7.65 -6.89 16.21
CA ALA A 650 8.49 -6.36 17.29
C ALA A 650 9.48 -5.30 16.78
N GLN A 651 10.04 -5.49 15.59
CA GLN A 651 10.89 -4.49 14.93
C GLN A 651 10.11 -3.23 14.57
N LEU A 652 8.88 -3.37 14.02
CA LEU A 652 8.01 -2.24 13.74
C LEU A 652 7.71 -1.43 15.03
N MET A 653 7.37 -2.11 16.12
CA MET A 653 7.10 -1.45 17.40
C MET A 653 8.32 -0.72 17.96
N THR A 654 9.50 -1.34 17.89
CA THR A 654 10.75 -0.72 18.33
C THR A 654 11.01 0.57 17.54
N ASN A 655 10.82 0.52 16.21
CA ASN A 655 10.94 1.70 15.37
C ASN A 655 9.91 2.78 15.75
N ILE A 656 8.63 2.44 15.97
CA ILE A 656 7.59 3.41 16.36
C ILE A 656 7.98 4.12 17.66
N PHE A 657 8.39 3.35 18.67
CA PHE A 657 8.80 3.90 19.96
C PHE A 657 9.98 4.87 19.85
N ASP A 658 11.00 4.52 19.05
CA ASP A 658 12.20 5.36 18.89
C ASP A 658 11.88 6.65 18.13
N HIS A 659 11.07 6.56 17.06
CA HIS A 659 10.71 7.73 16.25
C HIS A 659 9.73 8.66 16.97
N ALA A 660 8.80 8.11 17.77
CA ALA A 660 7.78 8.89 18.47
C ALA A 660 8.28 9.58 19.75
N ARG A 661 9.43 9.16 20.31
CA ARG A 661 9.95 9.61 21.62
C ARG A 661 10.00 11.14 21.83
N GLN A 662 10.22 11.91 20.76
CA GLN A 662 10.30 13.37 20.81
C GLN A 662 8.96 14.07 20.49
N ILE A 663 7.97 13.33 19.99
CA ILE A 663 6.75 13.85 19.38
C ILE A 663 5.54 13.64 20.29
N ALA A 664 5.32 12.39 20.71
CA ALA A 664 4.13 11.97 21.44
C ALA A 664 4.46 10.79 22.36
N ALA A 665 3.64 10.57 23.39
CA ALA A 665 3.70 9.32 24.13
C ALA A 665 3.18 8.16 23.28
N VAL A 666 3.64 6.94 23.54
CA VAL A 666 3.19 5.73 22.83
C VAL A 666 2.61 4.73 23.83
N GLY A 667 1.38 4.29 23.58
CA GLY A 667 0.71 3.21 24.30
C GLY A 667 0.60 1.97 23.43
N LEU A 668 1.23 0.88 23.83
CA LEU A 668 1.11 -0.43 23.20
C LEU A 668 0.11 -1.29 23.99
N PHE A 669 -0.97 -1.73 23.35
CA PHE A 669 -1.98 -2.57 23.99
C PHE A 669 -1.84 -4.04 23.57
N ILE A 670 -1.83 -4.95 24.54
CA ILE A 670 -1.85 -6.41 24.35
C ILE A 670 -3.13 -6.95 24.98
N ASP A 671 -3.97 -7.59 24.17
CA ASP A 671 -5.24 -8.17 24.63
C ASP A 671 -5.03 -9.47 25.42
N SER A 672 -6.01 -9.78 26.26
CA SER A 672 -6.10 -11.01 27.05
C SER A 672 -6.15 -12.27 26.19
N THR A 673 -6.73 -12.19 24.99
CA THR A 673 -6.80 -13.29 24.01
C THR A 673 -5.41 -13.77 23.57
N LEU A 674 -4.43 -12.87 23.52
CA LEU A 674 -3.04 -13.20 23.13
C LEU A 674 -2.21 -13.80 24.26
N LEU A 675 -2.69 -13.66 25.49
CA LEU A 675 -2.02 -14.11 26.70
C LEU A 675 -2.57 -15.44 27.22
N ASP A 676 -3.69 -15.91 26.66
CA ASP A 676 -4.32 -17.18 27.00
C ASP A 676 -3.48 -18.37 26.45
N PRO A 677 -2.93 -19.24 27.31
CA PRO A 677 -2.12 -20.38 26.86
C PRO A 677 -2.92 -21.46 26.13
N THR A 678 -4.26 -21.44 26.20
CA THR A 678 -5.11 -22.48 25.60
C THR A 678 -5.26 -22.39 24.07
N ASP A 679 -4.84 -21.28 23.45
CA ASP A 679 -5.03 -21.09 22.01
C ASP A 679 -4.02 -21.86 21.14
N ASN A 680 -2.93 -22.38 21.74
CA ASN A 680 -2.04 -23.34 21.06
C ASN A 680 -2.71 -24.70 20.82
N ASP A 681 -3.79 -25.01 21.54
CA ASP A 681 -4.48 -26.32 21.49
C ASP A 681 -5.84 -26.29 20.76
N LYS A 682 -6.26 -25.15 20.17
CA LYS A 682 -7.36 -25.14 19.17
C LYS A 682 -6.92 -25.74 17.83
N SER A 683 -6.22 -26.86 17.89
CA SER A 683 -6.12 -27.80 16.79
C SER A 683 -7.48 -28.52 16.64
N ASN A 684 -7.98 -28.63 15.42
CA ASN A 684 -9.12 -29.48 15.04
C ASN A 684 -10.56 -29.06 15.40
N GLN A 685 -10.94 -27.78 15.33
CA GLN A 685 -12.33 -27.51 14.93
C GLN A 685 -12.46 -27.71 13.41
N ARG A 686 -12.59 -28.98 13.00
CA ARG A 686 -13.17 -29.32 11.70
C ARG A 686 -14.53 -28.65 11.62
N LEU A 687 -14.66 -27.66 10.75
CA LEU A 687 -15.95 -27.11 10.34
C LEU A 687 -16.79 -28.24 9.77
N SER A 688 -17.63 -28.85 10.63
CA SER A 688 -18.63 -29.82 10.20
C SER A 688 -19.69 -29.02 9.44
N ARG A 689 -19.56 -29.02 8.11
CA ARG A 689 -20.56 -28.44 7.20
C ARG A 689 -21.82 -29.32 7.28
N ARG A 690 -22.70 -29.05 8.23
CA ARG A 690 -24.07 -29.56 8.17
C ARG A 690 -24.83 -28.71 7.16
N VAL A 691 -25.15 -29.33 6.03
CA VAL A 691 -26.07 -28.80 5.03
C VAL A 691 -27.48 -29.00 5.57
N SER A 692 -28.19 -27.92 5.83
CA SER A 692 -29.65 -27.85 5.86
C SER A 692 -30.02 -26.67 4.96
N GLY A 693 -30.69 -26.79 3.82
CA GLY A 693 -31.82 -27.67 3.52
C GLY A 693 -33.11 -26.96 3.93
N LEU A 694 -33.54 -25.97 3.14
CA LEU A 694 -34.88 -25.36 3.03
C LEU A 694 -35.71 -25.18 4.32
N SER A 695 -36.04 -23.93 4.70
CA SER A 695 -37.43 -23.53 4.94
C SER A 695 -37.59 -22.00 5.13
N SER A 696 -38.64 -21.48 4.50
CA SER A 696 -39.31 -20.22 4.79
C SER A 696 -40.01 -20.29 6.17
N SER A 697 -40.28 -19.11 6.75
CA SER A 697 -41.01 -18.81 7.99
C SER A 697 -40.29 -19.07 9.32
N GLU A 698 -39.98 -17.95 9.98
CA GLU A 698 -40.26 -17.73 11.41
C GLU A 698 -39.47 -18.58 12.41
N ILE A 699 -38.19 -18.20 12.64
CA ILE A 699 -37.52 -18.41 13.93
C ILE A 699 -36.81 -17.13 14.32
N GLN A 700 -37.38 -16.50 15.33
CA GLN A 700 -36.89 -15.39 16.11
C GLN A 700 -35.78 -15.90 17.05
N GLU A 701 -34.59 -16.20 16.52
CA GLU A 701 -33.36 -16.34 17.32
C GLU A 701 -32.16 -15.76 16.55
N PRO A 702 -31.46 -14.74 17.07
CA PRO A 702 -30.36 -14.11 16.37
C PRO A 702 -29.10 -14.96 16.51
N THR A 703 -28.70 -15.62 15.42
CA THR A 703 -27.30 -16.04 15.17
C THR A 703 -26.43 -14.85 14.72
N ALA A 704 -26.77 -13.65 15.18
CA ALA A 704 -25.81 -12.56 15.21
C ALA A 704 -24.74 -12.94 16.23
N ILE A 705 -23.48 -13.02 15.81
CA ILE A 705 -22.35 -12.93 16.73
C ILE A 705 -22.61 -11.65 17.52
N ARG A 706 -23.03 -11.79 18.78
CA ARG A 706 -23.13 -10.67 19.70
C ARG A 706 -21.70 -10.23 19.90
N PHE A 707 -21.31 -9.13 19.25
CA PHE A 707 -20.23 -8.32 19.76
C PHE A 707 -20.65 -7.98 21.19
N HIS A 708 -19.98 -8.58 22.16
CA HIS A 708 -20.01 -8.04 23.50
C HIS A 708 -19.39 -6.67 23.37
N SER A 709 -20.24 -5.63 23.23
CA SER A 709 -19.85 -4.30 23.64
C SER A 709 -19.16 -4.48 24.99
N ALA A 710 -17.97 -3.90 25.14
CA ALA A 710 -17.24 -3.90 26.40
C ALA A 710 -18.00 -3.20 27.55
N GLU A 711 -19.29 -2.90 27.36
CA GLU A 711 -20.29 -2.83 28.42
C GLU A 711 -20.65 -4.23 28.96
N SER A 712 -19.64 -4.95 29.47
CA SER A 712 -19.94 -5.78 30.64
C SER A 712 -20.48 -4.81 31.70
N ARG A 713 -21.63 -5.10 32.32
CA ARG A 713 -22.18 -4.33 33.45
C ARG A 713 -21.27 -4.31 34.69
N ARG A 714 -20.01 -4.74 34.56
CA ARG A 714 -19.03 -4.92 35.63
C ARG A 714 -17.99 -3.80 35.54
N LYS A 715 -17.60 -3.31 36.71
CA LYS A 715 -16.48 -2.37 36.83
C LYS A 715 -15.19 -3.01 36.31
N LYS A 716 -14.33 -2.22 35.69
CA LYS A 716 -12.98 -2.62 35.28
C LYS A 716 -11.97 -2.12 36.32
N CYS A 717 -10.98 -2.93 36.66
CA CYS A 717 -9.89 -2.54 37.53
C CYS A 717 -8.64 -2.24 36.69
N ILE A 718 -8.05 -1.05 36.86
CA ILE A 718 -6.78 -0.66 36.23
C ILE A 718 -5.70 -0.66 37.30
N ARG A 719 -4.65 -1.47 37.11
CA ARG A 719 -3.51 -1.54 38.04
C ARG A 719 -2.29 -0.87 37.39
N VAL A 720 -1.68 0.10 38.06
CA VAL A 720 -0.50 0.81 37.57
C VAL A 720 0.70 0.44 38.44
N LEU A 721 1.81 0.04 37.83
CA LEU A 721 3.07 -0.14 38.54
C LEU A 721 3.83 1.19 38.56
N TYR A 722 4.23 1.65 39.75
CA TYR A 722 5.01 2.87 39.91
C TYR A 722 6.41 2.55 40.46
N THR A 723 7.44 2.90 39.69
CA THR A 723 8.86 2.78 40.09
C THR A 723 9.63 4.10 40.04
N GLY A 724 8.92 5.23 39.87
CA GLY A 724 9.53 6.56 39.82
C GLY A 724 10.10 6.99 38.46
N THR A 725 9.94 6.19 37.40
CA THR A 725 10.39 6.58 36.05
C THR A 725 9.41 7.54 35.36
N ASP A 726 9.88 8.34 34.40
CA ASP A 726 9.04 9.26 33.61
C ASP A 726 7.88 8.54 32.90
N ASP A 727 8.12 7.31 32.43
CA ASP A 727 7.11 6.45 31.80
C ASP A 727 6.00 6.06 32.79
N ASP A 728 6.36 5.75 34.04
CA ASP A 728 5.41 5.39 35.09
C ASP A 728 4.61 6.61 35.57
N VAL A 729 5.23 7.79 35.62
CA VAL A 729 4.53 9.05 35.92
C VAL A 729 3.48 9.33 34.85
N TYR A 730 3.80 9.11 33.57
CA TYR A 730 2.82 9.24 32.49
C TYR A 730 1.72 8.18 32.61
N ALA A 731 2.08 6.92 32.86
CA ALA A 731 1.12 5.82 33.06
C ALA A 731 0.14 6.11 34.20
N PHE A 732 0.63 6.66 35.31
CA PHE A 732 -0.16 7.09 36.45
C PHE A 732 -1.17 8.17 36.05
N ARG A 733 -0.72 9.23 35.37
CA ARG A 733 -1.62 10.32 34.96
C ARG A 733 -2.66 9.85 33.93
N LEU A 734 -2.28 8.96 33.02
CA LEU A 734 -3.21 8.33 32.07
C LEU A 734 -4.27 7.50 32.81
N ALA A 735 -3.89 6.76 33.85
CA ALA A 735 -4.82 6.00 34.68
C ALA A 735 -5.80 6.90 35.44
N LEU A 736 -5.34 8.03 35.96
CA LEU A 736 -6.23 9.04 36.56
C LEU A 736 -7.21 9.62 35.55
N GLN A 737 -6.78 9.84 34.31
CA GLN A 737 -7.68 10.27 33.23
C GLN A 737 -8.76 9.20 32.95
N PHE A 738 -8.39 7.91 32.93
CA PHE A 738 -9.37 6.82 32.84
C PHE A 738 -10.30 6.77 34.06
N ALA A 739 -9.81 7.07 35.26
CA ALA A 739 -10.62 7.11 36.48
C ALA A 739 -11.72 8.18 36.45
N GLN A 740 -11.70 9.14 35.52
CA GLN A 740 -12.83 10.04 35.32
C GLN A 740 -14.12 9.28 34.91
N ASN A 741 -13.98 8.08 34.36
CA ASN A 741 -15.07 7.17 34.06
C ASN A 741 -15.55 6.43 35.32
N GLU A 742 -16.82 6.57 35.68
CA GLU A 742 -17.41 5.99 36.90
C GLU A 742 -17.32 4.46 37.00
N ARG A 743 -17.06 3.77 35.87
CA ARG A 743 -16.99 2.32 35.79
C ARG A 743 -15.57 1.76 35.98
N ILE A 744 -14.59 2.63 36.24
CA ILE A 744 -13.18 2.29 36.36
C ILE A 744 -12.73 2.55 37.80
N ASP A 745 -12.19 1.51 38.43
CA ASP A 745 -11.47 1.60 39.70
C ASP A 745 -9.97 1.49 39.39
N VAL A 746 -9.14 2.30 40.06
CA VAL A 746 -7.68 2.35 39.82
C VAL A 746 -6.94 1.92 41.08
N GLU A 747 -5.95 1.05 40.92
CA GLU A 747 -5.02 0.64 41.97
C GLU A 747 -3.59 1.00 41.54
N ILE A 748 -2.89 1.76 42.36
CA ILE A 748 -1.48 2.11 42.15
C ILE A 748 -0.64 1.26 43.07
N ILE A 749 0.24 0.46 42.46
CA ILE A 749 1.13 -0.46 43.14
C ILE A 749 2.53 0.17 43.15
N SER A 750 3.00 0.53 44.34
CA SER A 750 4.36 1.05 44.53
C SER A 750 5.32 -0.08 44.88
N LEU A 751 6.52 -0.05 44.29
CA LEU A 751 7.65 -0.88 44.70
C LEU A 751 8.50 -0.10 45.71
N PRO A 752 8.78 -0.63 46.91
CA PRO A 752 9.64 0.05 47.86
C PRO A 752 11.07 0.07 47.35
N ASP A 753 11.59 1.25 47.03
CA ASP A 753 13.00 1.43 46.71
C ASP A 753 13.83 1.34 48.01
N LYS A 754 14.90 0.54 48.01
CA LYS A 754 15.77 0.35 49.19
C LYS A 754 16.68 1.55 49.45
N ASP A 755 16.84 2.46 48.47
CA ASP A 755 17.84 3.55 48.52
C ASP A 755 17.27 4.97 48.35
N ALA A 756 15.94 5.18 48.20
CA ALA A 756 15.37 6.52 47.99
C ALA A 756 14.83 7.14 49.29
N SER A 757 15.49 8.22 49.74
CA SER A 757 14.92 9.19 50.67
C SER A 757 13.63 9.79 50.11
N GLU A 758 12.53 9.74 50.86
CA GLU A 758 11.23 10.43 50.64
C GLU A 758 11.02 10.96 49.21
N ASP A 759 10.37 10.16 48.35
CA ASP A 759 9.95 10.56 47.01
C ASP A 759 8.90 11.69 47.07
N LEU A 760 9.37 12.92 47.27
CA LEU A 760 8.58 14.17 47.28
C LEU A 760 7.65 14.32 46.07
N HIS A 761 7.97 13.62 44.96
CA HIS A 761 7.18 13.62 43.74
C HIS A 761 5.91 12.76 43.86
N PHE A 762 5.98 11.60 44.52
CA PHE A 762 4.83 10.71 44.72
C PHE A 762 3.78 11.35 45.65
N ASP A 763 4.23 12.00 46.73
CA ASP A 763 3.34 12.72 47.65
C ASP A 763 2.71 13.96 47.02
N HIS A 764 3.44 14.71 46.18
CA HIS A 764 2.88 15.83 45.41
C HIS A 764 1.79 15.36 44.44
N ILE A 765 2.02 14.24 43.76
CA ILE A 765 1.09 13.68 42.80
C ILE A 765 -0.16 13.11 43.50
N LYS A 766 0.01 12.50 44.68
CA LYS A 766 -1.09 12.02 45.53
C LYS A 766 -1.96 13.19 46.04
N ALA A 767 -1.35 14.34 46.33
CA ALA A 767 -2.06 15.56 46.71
C ALA A 767 -2.81 16.23 45.53
N ALA A 768 -2.47 15.92 44.27
CA ALA A 768 -3.08 16.49 43.07
C ALA A 768 -4.35 15.74 42.59
N ILE A 769 -4.75 14.67 43.28
CA ILE A 769 -5.95 13.89 42.93
C ILE A 769 -7.21 14.72 43.24
N SER A 770 -8.13 14.82 42.28
CA SER A 770 -9.38 15.57 42.48
C SER A 770 -10.36 14.81 43.37
N ASP A 771 -11.05 15.53 44.26
CA ASP A 771 -11.99 14.97 45.26
C ASP A 771 -13.07 14.04 44.67
N SER A 772 -13.42 14.19 43.39
CA SER A 772 -14.40 13.34 42.68
C SER A 772 -13.90 11.92 42.33
N ILE A 773 -12.59 11.67 42.45
CA ILE A 773 -11.94 10.42 42.01
C ILE A 773 -11.32 9.67 43.20
N ILE A 774 -11.07 10.34 44.33
CA ILE A 774 -10.36 9.79 45.50
C ILE A 774 -10.93 8.45 45.99
N ASP A 775 -12.26 8.31 46.05
CA ASP A 775 -12.93 7.08 46.53
C ASP A 775 -12.70 5.84 45.63
N ARG A 776 -12.12 6.03 44.43
CA ARG A 776 -11.89 4.98 43.42
C ARG A 776 -10.42 4.72 43.15
N VAL A 777 -9.52 5.40 43.85
CA VAL A 777 -8.07 5.25 43.72
C VAL A 777 -7.52 4.62 44.99
N THR A 778 -6.97 3.41 44.86
CA THR A 778 -6.36 2.66 45.96
C THR A 778 -4.85 2.60 45.80
N PHE A 779 -4.13 2.66 46.91
CA PHE A 779 -2.67 2.55 46.93
C PHE A 779 -2.30 1.27 47.65
N SER A 780 -1.50 0.42 47.00
CA SER A 780 -0.97 -0.83 47.58
C SER A 780 0.55 -0.89 47.41
N GLU A 781 1.20 -1.56 48.37
CA GLU A 781 2.65 -1.79 48.35
C GLU A 781 2.92 -3.28 48.17
N LEU A 782 3.88 -3.61 47.30
CA LEU A 782 4.30 -4.99 47.07
C LEU A 782 5.23 -5.47 48.19
N PRO A 783 4.98 -6.64 48.81
CA PRO A 783 5.88 -7.20 49.82
C PRO A 783 7.23 -7.59 49.18
N SER A 784 8.32 -7.11 49.76
CA SER A 784 9.70 -7.33 49.32
C SER A 784 10.23 -8.69 49.79
N GLU A 785 9.75 -9.78 49.19
CA GLU A 785 10.37 -11.11 49.37
C GLU A 785 11.58 -11.29 48.42
N GLU A 786 12.74 -11.68 48.96
CA GLU A 786 14.04 -11.69 48.26
C GLU A 786 14.16 -12.69 47.07
N ASN A 787 13.17 -13.55 46.83
CA ASN A 787 13.26 -14.65 45.83
C ASN A 787 12.08 -14.74 44.84
N THR A 788 11.11 -13.82 44.86
CA THR A 788 9.97 -13.85 43.93
C THR A 788 10.13 -12.78 42.84
N SER A 789 9.88 -13.16 41.58
CA SER A 789 9.91 -12.18 40.47
C SER A 789 8.77 -11.17 40.65
N VAL A 790 9.00 -9.88 40.38
CA VAL A 790 7.98 -8.82 40.44
C VAL A 790 6.72 -9.18 39.64
N ALA A 791 6.90 -9.92 38.53
CA ALA A 791 5.81 -10.45 37.73
C ALA A 791 4.92 -11.45 38.51
N SER A 792 5.53 -12.37 39.27
CA SER A 792 4.80 -13.38 40.04
C SER A 792 4.01 -12.79 41.21
N SER A 793 4.56 -11.76 41.88
CA SER A 793 3.89 -11.06 42.97
C SER A 793 2.74 -10.17 42.48
N LEU A 794 2.86 -9.55 41.30
CA LEU A 794 1.77 -8.81 40.65
C LEU A 794 0.56 -9.68 40.31
N ILE A 795 0.79 -10.93 39.91
CA ILE A 795 -0.29 -11.88 39.62
C ILE A 795 -0.90 -12.45 40.91
N GLN A 796 -0.07 -12.79 41.90
CA GLN A 796 -0.55 -13.31 43.20
C GLN A 796 -1.37 -12.29 44.00
N SER A 797 -1.07 -11.00 43.85
CA SER A 797 -1.81 -9.90 44.48
C SER A 797 -3.12 -9.54 43.76
N GLN A 798 -3.54 -10.30 42.74
CA GLN A 798 -4.82 -10.03 42.09
C GLN A 798 -5.99 -10.27 43.06
N PRO A 799 -6.96 -9.35 43.12
CA PRO A 799 -8.18 -9.59 43.89
C PRO A 799 -8.91 -10.82 43.33
N THR A 800 -9.39 -11.69 44.20
CA THR A 800 -10.11 -12.94 43.85
C THR A 800 -11.46 -12.70 43.15
N ASP A 801 -11.88 -11.44 42.98
CA ASP A 801 -13.09 -11.07 42.27
C ASP A 801 -12.89 -11.07 40.75
N LYS A 802 -13.87 -11.61 40.02
CA LYS A 802 -13.87 -11.80 38.55
C LYS A 802 -14.03 -10.49 37.76
N HIS A 803 -13.20 -9.49 38.02
CA HIS A 803 -13.10 -8.24 37.26
C HIS A 803 -12.02 -8.35 36.18
N SER A 804 -12.34 -7.92 34.95
CA SER A 804 -11.33 -7.78 33.89
C SER A 804 -10.29 -6.75 34.33
N THR A 805 -9.02 -7.15 34.37
CA THR A 805 -7.93 -6.33 34.90
C THR A 805 -7.02 -5.84 33.78
N ILE A 806 -6.73 -4.54 33.76
CA ILE A 806 -5.78 -3.93 32.81
C ILE A 806 -4.55 -3.46 33.60
N PHE A 807 -3.37 -3.99 33.28
CA PHE A 807 -2.11 -3.49 33.83
C PHE A 807 -1.54 -2.39 32.94
N ILE A 808 -1.24 -1.23 33.51
CA ILE A 808 -0.51 -0.15 32.84
C ILE A 808 0.92 -0.11 33.38
N LEU A 809 1.91 -0.24 32.48
CA LEU A 809 3.32 -0.39 32.83
C LEU A 809 4.19 0.57 32.01
N GLY A 810 5.16 1.22 32.62
CA GLY A 810 6.19 1.97 31.91
C GLY A 810 7.16 1.06 31.15
N ARG A 811 7.65 1.50 29.99
CA ARG A 811 8.63 0.76 29.16
C ARG A 811 10.05 0.83 29.74
N SER A 812 10.42 1.96 30.38
CA SER A 812 11.77 2.29 30.87
C SER A 812 12.33 1.42 32.01
N VAL A 813 11.72 0.27 32.34
CA VAL A 813 12.30 -0.66 33.31
C VAL A 813 13.49 -1.39 32.68
N SER A 814 14.63 -0.68 32.58
CA SER A 814 15.84 -1.10 31.87
C SER A 814 17.12 -1.02 32.70
N THR A 815 17.09 -0.65 33.98
CA THR A 815 18.34 -0.47 34.76
C THR A 815 18.57 -1.45 35.91
N VAL A 816 17.66 -2.39 36.18
CA VAL A 816 17.89 -3.40 37.21
C VAL A 816 17.78 -4.80 36.58
N VAL A 817 18.87 -5.57 36.69
CA VAL A 817 19.07 -6.94 36.18
C VAL A 817 19.52 -7.06 34.72
N ALA A 818 20.76 -6.63 34.46
CA ALA A 818 21.57 -7.16 33.37
C ALA A 818 22.59 -8.16 33.93
N GLU A 819 22.18 -9.41 34.16
CA GLU A 819 23.13 -10.53 34.22
C GLU A 819 22.60 -11.79 33.52
N SER A 820 23.38 -12.19 32.51
CA SER A 820 23.49 -13.54 31.94
C SER A 820 22.28 -14.20 31.25
N SER A 821 22.23 -14.10 29.91
CA SER A 821 22.05 -15.31 29.08
C SER A 821 22.49 -15.05 27.63
N SER A 822 23.66 -15.54 27.28
CA SER A 822 24.12 -15.71 25.90
C SER A 822 23.50 -16.96 25.29
N SER A 823 22.63 -16.81 24.29
CA SER A 823 22.40 -17.86 23.28
C SER A 823 21.86 -17.25 22.00
N GLY A 824 22.57 -17.48 20.90
CA GLY A 824 22.32 -16.85 19.62
C GLY A 824 21.08 -17.37 18.87
N SER A 825 20.32 -16.43 18.33
CA SER A 825 19.90 -16.36 16.92
C SER A 825 19.32 -14.96 16.71
N GLY A 826 19.43 -14.39 15.52
CA GLY A 826 19.16 -12.97 15.24
C GLY A 826 17.70 -12.50 15.30
N SER A 827 16.91 -12.97 16.27
CA SER A 827 15.58 -12.42 16.56
C SER A 827 15.67 -11.35 17.65
N VAL A 828 15.03 -10.20 17.43
CA VAL A 828 14.86 -9.17 18.47
C VAL A 828 14.16 -9.82 19.66
N SER A 829 14.83 -9.87 20.81
CA SER A 829 14.23 -10.42 22.04
C SER A 829 13.03 -9.56 22.44
N MET A 830 11.89 -10.18 22.75
CA MET A 830 10.68 -9.54 23.26
C MET A 830 10.95 -8.54 24.42
N SER A 831 11.99 -8.81 25.23
CA SER A 831 12.45 -7.91 26.30
C SER A 831 13.01 -6.58 25.79
N ALA A 832 13.64 -6.55 24.62
CA ALA A 832 14.16 -5.33 24.00
C ALA A 832 13.05 -4.41 23.50
N THR A 833 11.93 -4.98 23.03
CA THR A 833 10.78 -4.21 22.55
C THR A 833 9.90 -3.72 23.70
N LEU A 834 9.52 -4.60 24.63
CA LEU A 834 8.54 -4.30 25.69
C LEU A 834 9.14 -3.74 26.99
N GLY A 835 10.43 -3.96 27.25
CA GLY A 835 11.06 -3.74 28.55
C GLY A 835 11.12 -5.01 29.40
N SER A 836 11.99 -5.03 30.42
CA SER A 836 12.30 -6.25 31.20
C SER A 836 11.12 -6.75 32.06
N VAL A 837 10.46 -5.84 32.77
CA VAL A 837 9.31 -6.15 33.65
C VAL A 837 8.06 -6.52 32.85
N PRO A 838 7.62 -5.75 31.83
CA PRO A 838 6.50 -6.15 31.00
C PRO A 838 6.72 -7.51 30.30
N ALA A 839 7.92 -7.77 29.78
CA ALA A 839 8.22 -9.07 29.15
C ALA A 839 8.22 -10.23 30.16
N SER A 840 8.68 -10.00 31.39
CA SER A 840 8.62 -11.01 32.46
C SER A 840 7.20 -11.29 32.89
N LEU A 841 6.35 -10.26 32.97
CA LEU A 841 4.92 -10.42 33.29
C LEU A 841 4.18 -11.20 32.21
N VAL A 842 4.44 -10.93 30.93
CA VAL A 842 3.83 -11.71 29.83
C VAL A 842 4.22 -13.18 29.90
N LYS A 843 5.50 -13.49 30.16
CA LYS A 843 5.97 -14.88 30.34
C LYS A 843 5.28 -15.56 31.52
N GLU A 844 5.11 -14.84 32.61
CA GLU A 844 4.49 -15.36 33.82
C GLU A 844 2.98 -15.59 33.63
N ILE A 845 2.25 -14.66 33.00
CA ILE A 845 0.81 -14.83 32.68
C ILE A 845 0.59 -16.08 31.81
N LYS A 846 1.44 -16.28 30.79
CA LYS A 846 1.39 -17.49 29.95
C LYS A 846 1.71 -18.77 30.73
N ARG A 847 2.58 -18.69 31.75
CA ARG A 847 2.93 -19.82 32.61
C ARG A 847 1.81 -20.18 33.58
N THR A 848 1.12 -19.19 34.15
CA THR A 848 0.06 -19.38 35.15
C THR A 848 -1.32 -19.62 34.54
N GLY A 849 -1.55 -19.19 33.29
CA GLY A 849 -2.83 -19.32 32.60
C GLY A 849 -3.93 -18.44 33.18
N THR A 850 -3.56 -17.27 33.71
CA THR A 850 -4.50 -16.32 34.29
C THR A 850 -5.36 -15.69 33.19
N LEU A 851 -6.67 -15.95 33.21
CA LEU A 851 -7.64 -15.46 32.23
C LEU A 851 -8.05 -13.99 32.53
N ASP A 852 -8.47 -13.23 31.50
CA ASP A 852 -8.99 -11.86 31.59
C ASP A 852 -8.00 -10.75 32.02
N VAL A 853 -6.71 -10.88 31.69
CA VAL A 853 -5.69 -9.86 31.91
C VAL A 853 -5.26 -9.20 30.60
N SER A 854 -5.34 -7.88 30.50
CA SER A 854 -4.80 -7.10 29.37
C SER A 854 -3.64 -6.21 29.84
N LEU A 855 -2.73 -5.87 28.92
CA LEU A 855 -1.55 -5.04 29.20
C LEU A 855 -1.55 -3.78 28.33
N LEU A 856 -1.28 -2.63 28.94
CA LEU A 856 -1.01 -1.37 28.26
C LEU A 856 0.37 -0.88 28.65
N ILE A 857 1.33 -1.00 27.74
CA ILE A 857 2.71 -0.58 27.94
C ILE A 857 2.86 0.84 27.41
N VAL A 858 3.38 1.75 28.23
CA VAL A 858 3.43 3.17 27.91
C VAL A 858 4.87 3.68 27.91
N GLN A 859 5.18 4.52 26.92
CA GLN A 859 6.43 5.27 26.85
C GLN A 859 6.09 6.76 26.79
N ALA A 860 6.64 7.53 27.72
CA ALA A 860 6.46 8.98 27.81
C ALA A 860 7.28 9.72 26.74
N ARG A 861 6.81 10.92 26.41
CA ARG A 861 7.55 11.86 25.55
C ARG A 861 8.73 12.45 26.34
N HIS A 862 9.91 12.49 25.74
CA HIS A 862 11.07 13.13 26.34
C HIS A 862 10.98 14.66 26.17
N SER A 863 10.87 15.42 27.26
CA SER A 863 11.00 16.89 27.23
C SER A 863 12.48 17.28 27.12
N VAL A 864 12.78 18.35 26.38
CA VAL A 864 14.17 18.82 26.17
C VAL A 864 14.64 19.74 27.32
N ASP A 865 13.74 20.19 28.19
CA ASP A 865 14.02 21.22 29.19
C ASP A 865 14.71 20.71 30.48
N THR A 866 14.81 19.39 30.69
CA THR A 866 15.35 18.79 31.92
C THR A 866 16.89 18.69 31.99
N GLU A 867 17.62 18.94 30.90
CA GLU A 867 19.09 18.99 30.93
C GLU A 867 19.65 20.33 31.45
N GLY A 868 18.87 21.43 31.36
CA GLY A 868 19.33 22.76 31.78
C GLY A 868 19.40 22.97 33.30
N THR A 869 18.65 22.20 34.08
CA THR A 869 18.51 22.41 35.54
C THR A 869 19.33 21.45 36.40
N ASN A 870 19.78 20.30 35.85
CA ASN A 870 20.52 19.30 36.62
C ASN A 870 22.06 19.37 36.53
N LEU A 871 22.63 20.13 35.59
CA LEU A 871 24.08 20.38 35.57
C LEU A 871 24.54 21.45 36.59
N GLY A 872 23.62 22.24 37.17
CA GLY A 872 23.95 23.30 38.13
C GLY A 872 24.05 22.87 39.60
N LYS A 873 23.57 21.67 39.97
CA LYS A 873 23.49 21.23 41.38
C LYS A 873 24.41 20.07 41.76
N ARG A 874 25.12 19.46 40.82
CA ARG A 874 26.07 18.34 41.10
C ARG A 874 27.55 18.75 41.22
N GLN A 875 27.89 20.04 41.13
CA GLN A 875 29.28 20.52 41.14
C GLN A 875 29.71 21.36 42.36
N SER A 876 28.90 21.55 43.42
CA SER A 876 29.29 22.41 44.55
C SER A 876 29.49 21.74 45.91
N VAL A 877 29.62 20.40 45.99
CA VAL A 877 29.83 19.68 47.28
C VAL A 877 31.12 18.83 47.29
N ALA A 878 31.94 18.87 46.23
CA ALA A 878 33.21 18.13 46.17
C ALA A 878 34.40 19.05 45.84
N SER A 879 34.72 20.02 46.72
CA SER A 879 35.98 20.76 46.63
C SER A 879 36.45 21.29 48.00
N HIS A 880 36.56 20.41 49.00
CA HIS A 880 37.36 20.69 50.20
C HIS A 880 37.79 19.38 50.87
N ALA A 881 38.80 18.73 50.29
CA ALA A 881 39.73 17.85 51.01
C ALA A 881 40.93 17.53 50.11
N ASP A 882 42.12 17.60 50.73
CA ASP A 882 43.36 16.91 50.34
C ASP A 882 44.19 17.41 49.15
N VAL A 883 45.05 18.40 49.43
CA VAL A 883 46.45 18.39 48.94
C VAL A 883 47.38 18.90 50.05
N ALA A 884 47.97 17.96 50.78
CA ALA A 884 49.19 18.19 51.54
C ALA A 884 50.08 16.94 51.44
N THR A 885 51.38 17.19 51.21
CA THR A 885 52.55 16.30 51.35
C THR A 885 53.05 15.49 50.14
N SER A 886 54.13 16.03 49.57
CA SER A 886 55.48 15.42 49.53
C SER A 886 56.06 15.05 48.15
N THR A 887 57.27 15.58 47.97
CA THR A 887 58.33 15.39 46.95
C THR A 887 58.12 15.96 45.57
#